data_AF-A0A3S0CL94-F1
#
_entry.id   AF-A0A3S0CL94-F1
#
_cell.length_a   1.000
_cell.length_b   1.000
_cell.length_c   1.000
_cell.angle_alpha   90.00
_cell.angle_beta   90.00
_cell.angle_gamma   90.00
#
_symmetry.space_group_name_H-M   'P 1'
#
loop_
_entity.id
_entity.type
_entity.pdbx_description
1 polymer ?
#
loop_
_entity_poly.entity_id
_entity_poly.type
_entity_poly.pdbx_seq_one_letter_code
_entity_poly.pdbx_strand_id
1 'polypeptide(L)'
;MFYKKGFGIYFEKRLIGKGLIKKTHKSQLLLRIHFFIVQVLAVMYIFKRIIHHTSISSKEDNKETFMKNIFHKRLAIIASILCCNVLMVKAQIKNASFEKDRVTGERQVVNKLKGWTISSGNVELITSKVFSAAEGNQVLDLNGNQAGSIKQTIKGLEKSADYTLKFEYADQKGRQRDDQTLLATAKVIINGTTVATVRNLSPAPNYIGGIGFGFKATSKGTATIEFVSTTKGDMGLVLDNLKIEMGSPITPPVNDHLVNGGFEMKVDSDSGNPHIYGEQLPGWLIMQENIDLIAIDRFGSPSGKWVIDLGGHGPGGIAQTVTGLTAGAKYRLSALYSRHQSWDQQDPLTGEIFIDDEMVLSLNRDKLTKAPRWEKISHDFIAPPDGEITLSFYSTALKVGGGILYDDIKIEKVSEIAEPKKIPVLIIDGFSNHNWKLNTQYLQKILEATGKFKVSVSTCPNQNTNKFDWESWNPDFNSYPVVIQTCNNIFKEDSLQWPKHVKQAFEEYVSEGGGVYMYHGATNAFKGWPAYNKMLALGWRNKDFGVAVTINEKEELEIIPKGEGENTGHGARTDALVTRIVGHPLHIGMPKSWIAADVEIYRYGRGTTDNLEVLSYAKDPKTQLNFPMEWTVNFGKGKVYCSTYGHLWKNQIWPPNMRCAAFQQSIVRALQWLSGNAVENYVEPDFPTSESTVLRAAILD
;
A
#
# COMPACT_ATOMS: atom_id res chain seq x y z
N MET A 1 -68.31 31.15 -4.12
CA MET A 1 -67.56 31.96 -5.09
C MET A 1 -66.90 33.11 -4.35
N PHE A 2 -65.61 33.35 -4.58
CA PHE A 2 -64.72 34.40 -4.04
C PHE A 2 -64.19 34.31 -2.60
N TYR A 3 -63.07 33.57 -2.49
CA TYR A 3 -61.93 33.86 -1.64
C TYR A 3 -61.42 35.31 -1.82
N LYS A 4 -61.30 36.09 -0.74
CA LYS A 4 -60.28 37.16 -0.58
C LYS A 4 -60.32 37.78 0.83
N LYS A 5 -59.12 38.07 1.35
CA LYS A 5 -58.75 38.92 2.51
C LYS A 5 -58.69 38.26 3.90
N GLY A 6 -57.44 37.94 4.28
CA GLY A 6 -56.76 38.67 5.35
C GLY A 6 -56.97 38.19 6.78
N PHE A 7 -56.20 37.17 7.20
CA PHE A 7 -55.85 36.97 8.61
C PHE A 7 -54.42 36.43 8.71
N GLY A 8 -53.48 37.36 8.68
CA GLY A 8 -52.05 37.16 8.88
C GLY A 8 -51.45 38.55 8.75
N ILE A 9 -50.70 39.00 9.75
CA ILE A 9 -50.24 40.40 9.94
C ILE A 9 -51.26 41.28 10.70
N TYR A 10 -51.53 40.98 11.98
CA TYR A 10 -51.96 42.01 12.94
C TYR A 10 -51.43 41.83 14.38
N PHE A 11 -50.56 40.84 14.64
CA PHE A 11 -50.00 40.61 15.99
C PHE A 11 -48.48 40.77 16.13
N GLU A 12 -47.75 41.04 15.04
CA GLU A 12 -46.28 41.22 15.11
C GLU A 12 -45.83 42.67 15.38
N LYS A 13 -46.71 43.67 15.24
CA LYS A 13 -46.31 45.09 15.34
C LYS A 13 -46.50 45.76 16.70
N ARG A 14 -46.82 45.04 17.79
CA ARG A 14 -46.97 45.66 19.13
C ARG A 14 -45.99 45.21 20.22
N LEU A 15 -45.02 44.35 19.91
CA LEU A 15 -43.99 43.90 20.88
C LEU A 15 -42.56 44.38 20.56
N ILE A 16 -42.36 45.10 19.45
CA ILE A 16 -41.05 45.67 19.07
C ILE A 16 -40.92 47.15 19.51
N GLY A 17 -41.89 47.67 20.26
CA GLY A 17 -41.97 49.10 20.60
C GLY A 17 -41.35 49.54 21.92
N LYS A 18 -40.95 48.65 22.84
CA LYS A 18 -40.30 49.05 24.11
C LYS A 18 -39.26 48.01 24.51
N GLY A 19 -37.99 48.37 24.37
CA GLY A 19 -36.85 47.53 24.70
C GLY A 19 -36.83 47.14 26.17
N LEU A 20 -37.13 45.86 26.44
CA LEU A 20 -36.77 45.11 27.65
C LEU A 20 -37.17 43.66 27.41
N ILE A 21 -36.19 42.78 27.16
CA ILE A 21 -36.10 41.35 27.53
C ILE A 21 -34.91 40.75 26.76
N LYS A 22 -33.87 40.29 27.49
CA LYS A 22 -32.77 39.48 26.93
C LYS A 22 -33.35 38.19 26.34
N LYS A 23 -33.09 37.94 25.04
CA LYS A 23 -33.42 36.70 24.33
C LYS A 23 -32.75 35.51 25.04
N THR A 24 -33.53 34.77 25.81
CA THR A 24 -33.15 33.46 26.35
C THR A 24 -34.00 32.38 25.69
N HIS A 25 -33.45 31.19 25.50
CA HIS A 25 -34.12 30.04 24.85
C HIS A 25 -35.52 29.74 25.42
N LYS A 26 -35.74 30.04 26.71
CA LYS A 26 -37.03 29.90 27.41
C LYS A 26 -38.14 30.79 26.82
N SER A 27 -37.81 32.00 26.37
CA SER A 27 -38.79 32.96 25.85
C SER A 27 -39.36 32.58 24.47
N GLN A 28 -38.53 31.98 23.60
CA GLN A 28 -38.99 31.45 22.31
C GLN A 28 -39.84 30.18 22.46
N LEU A 29 -39.54 29.36 23.47
CA LEU A 29 -40.31 28.16 23.79
C LEU A 29 -41.73 28.51 24.26
N LEU A 30 -41.85 29.50 25.16
CA LEU A 30 -43.15 30.00 25.63
C LEU A 30 -44.00 30.60 24.50
N LEU A 31 -43.38 31.34 23.57
CA LEU A 31 -44.08 31.93 22.43
C LEU A 31 -44.64 30.87 21.48
N ARG A 32 -43.89 29.79 21.25
CA ARG A 32 -44.32 28.65 20.40
C ARG A 32 -45.42 27.82 21.05
N ILE A 33 -45.33 27.59 22.37
CA ILE A 33 -46.40 26.93 23.14
C ILE A 33 -47.69 27.75 23.07
N HIS A 34 -47.61 29.07 23.18
CA HIS A 34 -48.78 29.94 23.11
C HIS A 34 -49.43 29.91 21.71
N PHE A 35 -48.64 29.97 20.63
CA PHE A 35 -49.13 29.86 19.26
C PHE A 35 -49.82 28.51 19.00
N PHE A 36 -49.28 27.44 19.55
CA PHE A 36 -49.84 26.09 19.44
C PHE A 36 -51.18 25.96 20.17
N ILE A 37 -51.31 26.53 21.37
CA ILE A 37 -52.59 26.54 22.12
C ILE A 37 -53.69 27.29 21.35
N VAL A 38 -53.35 28.42 20.71
CA VAL A 38 -54.32 29.18 19.90
C VAL A 38 -54.79 28.39 18.67
N GLN A 39 -53.90 27.65 18.01
CA GLN A 39 -54.27 26.78 16.88
C GLN A 39 -55.17 25.62 17.30
N VAL A 40 -54.89 24.99 18.45
CA VAL A 40 -55.73 23.92 18.99
C VAL A 40 -57.13 24.43 19.34
N LEU A 41 -57.23 25.60 19.98
CA LEU A 41 -58.52 26.23 20.31
C LEU A 41 -59.32 26.62 19.05
N ALA A 42 -58.65 27.07 17.99
CA ALA A 42 -59.29 27.38 16.71
C ALA A 42 -59.87 26.14 16.03
N VAL A 43 -59.16 25.00 16.06
CA VAL A 43 -59.64 23.72 15.54
C VAL A 43 -60.83 23.22 16.36
N MET A 44 -60.79 23.34 17.70
CA MET A 44 -61.92 22.98 18.57
C MET A 44 -63.16 23.84 18.29
N TYR A 45 -62.99 25.14 18.01
CA TYR A 45 -64.07 26.05 17.66
C TYR A 45 -64.73 25.69 16.31
N ILE A 46 -63.94 25.31 15.31
CA ILE A 46 -64.42 24.85 14.00
C ILE A 46 -65.21 23.54 14.14
N PHE A 47 -64.71 22.58 14.93
CA PHE A 47 -65.41 21.32 15.20
C PHE A 47 -66.76 21.53 15.92
N LYS A 48 -66.83 22.48 16.86
CA LYS A 48 -68.08 22.82 17.56
C LYS A 48 -69.13 23.40 16.62
N ARG A 49 -68.73 24.15 15.58
CA ARG A 49 -69.64 24.65 14.53
C ARG A 49 -70.12 23.58 13.55
N ILE A 50 -69.26 22.61 13.22
CA ILE A 50 -69.64 21.50 12.33
C ILE A 50 -70.69 20.60 12.98
N ILE A 51 -70.59 20.37 14.29
CA ILE A 51 -71.57 19.58 15.07
C ILE A 51 -72.95 20.27 15.13
N HIS A 52 -73.01 21.61 15.06
CA HIS A 52 -74.27 22.36 15.11
C HIS A 52 -75.00 22.44 13.75
N HIS A 53 -74.36 22.06 12.64
CA HIS A 53 -74.94 22.17 11.29
C HIS A 53 -75.44 20.84 10.70
N THR A 54 -75.32 19.72 11.42
CA THR A 54 -75.86 18.41 11.01
C THR A 54 -77.09 18.03 11.83
N SER A 55 -78.19 18.75 11.63
CA SER A 55 -79.52 18.17 11.79
C SER A 55 -80.12 18.08 10.39
N ILE A 56 -80.34 16.85 9.91
CA ILE A 56 -81.40 16.43 8.97
C ILE A 56 -81.24 14.92 8.72
N SER A 57 -82.33 14.22 9.08
CA SER A 57 -82.87 12.98 8.51
C SER A 57 -82.08 11.65 8.51
N SER A 58 -82.66 10.72 9.28
CA SER A 58 -82.83 9.28 9.04
C SER A 58 -81.88 8.26 9.70
N LYS A 59 -82.57 7.35 10.40
CA LYS A 59 -82.26 6.02 10.97
C LYS A 59 -81.17 5.93 12.05
N GLU A 60 -81.67 5.76 13.27
CA GLU A 60 -81.00 5.31 14.49
C GLU A 60 -80.43 3.88 14.33
N ASP A 61 -79.47 3.55 15.19
CA ASP A 61 -78.77 2.27 15.40
C ASP A 61 -77.41 2.00 14.73
N ASN A 62 -76.83 2.90 13.94
CA ASN A 62 -75.42 2.72 13.47
C ASN A 62 -74.47 3.92 13.64
N LYS A 63 -74.93 5.01 14.26
CA LYS A 63 -74.11 6.23 14.40
C LYS A 63 -73.20 6.23 15.63
N GLU A 64 -73.59 5.59 16.73
CA GLU A 64 -72.82 5.65 17.98
C GLU A 64 -71.52 4.82 17.91
N THR A 65 -71.58 3.64 17.27
CA THR A 65 -70.44 2.73 17.08
C THR A 65 -69.44 3.26 16.04
N PHE A 66 -69.93 3.94 15.00
CA PHE A 66 -69.09 4.57 13.97
C PHE A 66 -68.36 5.82 14.50
N MET A 67 -69.04 6.64 15.30
CA MET A 67 -68.46 7.85 15.89
C MET A 67 -67.44 7.55 16.99
N LYS A 68 -67.69 6.52 17.84
CA LYS A 68 -66.71 6.07 18.86
C LYS A 68 -65.42 5.53 18.22
N ASN A 69 -65.52 4.84 17.08
CA ASN A 69 -64.36 4.33 16.34
C ASN A 69 -63.53 5.43 15.64
N ILE A 70 -64.17 6.48 15.12
CA ILE A 70 -63.45 7.64 14.55
C ILE A 70 -62.81 8.48 15.64
N PHE A 71 -63.47 8.63 16.79
CA PHE A 71 -62.93 9.37 17.94
C PHE A 71 -61.69 8.67 18.53
N HIS A 72 -61.74 7.34 18.72
CA HIS A 72 -60.59 6.57 19.22
C HIS A 72 -59.43 6.50 18.21
N LYS A 73 -59.71 6.32 16.91
CA LYS A 73 -58.66 6.34 15.87
C LYS A 73 -57.99 7.70 15.73
N ARG A 74 -58.71 8.81 15.90
CA ARG A 74 -58.14 10.16 15.80
C ARG A 74 -57.47 10.64 17.08
N LEU A 75 -57.94 10.22 18.27
CA LEU A 75 -57.22 10.45 19.53
C LEU A 75 -55.90 9.68 19.56
N ALA A 76 -55.86 8.46 19.01
CA ALA A 76 -54.63 7.68 18.85
C ALA A 76 -53.62 8.41 17.94
N ILE A 77 -54.06 8.96 16.80
CA ILE A 77 -53.20 9.73 15.88
C ILE A 77 -52.67 11.01 16.54
N ILE A 78 -53.50 11.73 17.31
CA ILE A 78 -53.06 12.94 18.03
C ILE A 78 -52.13 12.59 19.20
N ALA A 79 -52.34 11.47 19.89
CA ALA A 79 -51.42 10.96 20.92
C ALA A 79 -50.09 10.48 20.32
N SER A 80 -50.09 9.89 19.11
CA SER A 80 -48.86 9.57 18.36
C SER A 80 -48.10 10.83 17.95
N ILE A 81 -48.80 11.91 17.57
CA ILE A 81 -48.19 13.19 17.22
C ILE A 81 -47.68 13.93 18.48
N LEU A 82 -48.33 13.79 19.65
CA LEU A 82 -47.85 14.35 20.92
C LEU A 82 -46.68 13.56 21.54
N CYS A 83 -46.56 12.25 21.30
CA CYS A 83 -45.43 11.44 21.76
C CYS A 83 -44.16 11.56 20.89
N CYS A 84 -44.23 12.18 19.70
CA CYS A 84 -43.10 12.27 18.77
C CYS A 84 -42.24 13.55 18.88
N ASN A 85 -42.55 14.49 19.78
CA ASN A 85 -41.63 15.59 20.10
C ASN A 85 -40.60 15.19 21.17
N VAL A 86 -40.01 14.00 21.01
CA VAL A 86 -38.71 13.73 21.61
C VAL A 86 -37.75 14.68 20.91
N LEU A 87 -37.12 15.58 21.67
CA LEU A 87 -35.92 16.28 21.20
C LEU A 87 -34.97 15.21 20.66
N MET A 88 -34.90 15.04 19.34
CA MET A 88 -33.87 14.20 18.73
C MET A 88 -32.55 14.82 19.16
N VAL A 89 -31.86 14.17 20.10
CA VAL A 89 -30.47 14.48 20.40
C VAL A 89 -29.71 14.16 19.12
N LYS A 90 -29.42 15.18 18.30
CA LYS A 90 -28.53 15.01 17.17
C LYS A 90 -27.23 14.42 17.70
N ALA A 91 -26.78 13.32 17.10
CA ALA A 91 -25.48 12.75 17.41
C ALA A 91 -24.41 13.84 17.27
N GLN A 92 -23.59 13.99 18.31
CA GLN A 92 -22.51 14.99 18.35
C GLN A 92 -21.30 14.40 19.06
N ILE A 93 -20.13 14.70 18.51
CA ILE A 93 -18.86 14.52 19.23
C ILE A 93 -18.79 15.57 20.33
N LYS A 94 -18.61 15.15 21.58
CA LYS A 94 -18.37 16.08 22.68
C LYS A 94 -16.94 16.59 22.61
N ASN A 95 -16.79 17.91 22.75
CA ASN A 95 -15.47 18.57 22.76
C ASN A 95 -14.69 18.28 21.48
N ALA A 96 -15.34 18.51 20.33
CA ALA A 96 -14.85 18.07 19.03
C ALA A 96 -13.69 18.92 18.48
N SER A 97 -13.59 20.19 18.90
CA SER A 97 -12.45 21.08 18.67
C SER A 97 -11.60 21.30 19.93
N PHE A 98 -11.75 20.43 20.93
CA PHE A 98 -10.96 20.46 22.18
C PHE A 98 -11.03 21.73 23.03
N GLU A 99 -11.89 22.70 22.71
CA GLU A 99 -12.03 24.01 23.37
C GLU A 99 -12.58 24.02 24.81
N LYS A 100 -13.06 22.89 25.35
CA LYS A 100 -13.71 22.84 26.68
C LYS A 100 -12.74 22.75 27.85
N ASP A 101 -11.51 22.33 27.60
CA ASP A 101 -10.43 22.18 28.59
C ASP A 101 -9.40 23.28 28.35
N ARG A 102 -9.80 24.54 28.56
CA ARG A 102 -8.93 25.68 28.28
C ARG A 102 -7.71 25.68 29.17
N VAL A 103 -6.55 25.81 28.54
CA VAL A 103 -5.25 25.93 29.21
C VAL A 103 -4.77 27.37 29.15
N THR A 104 -4.10 27.85 30.20
CA THR A 104 -3.70 29.26 30.34
C THR A 104 -2.32 29.55 29.73
N GLY A 105 -1.42 28.55 29.78
CA GLY A 105 -0.09 28.58 29.17
C GLY A 105 -0.12 28.36 27.66
N GLU A 106 1.06 28.23 27.04
CA GLU A 106 1.19 27.94 25.62
C GLU A 106 0.79 26.50 25.28
N ARG A 107 1.18 25.57 26.16
CA ARG A 107 0.92 24.13 26.06
C ARG A 107 0.77 23.51 27.46
N GLN A 108 0.04 22.40 27.56
CA GLN A 108 -0.11 21.68 28.83
C GLN A 108 -0.44 20.20 28.59
N VAL A 109 0.40 19.31 29.12
CA VAL A 109 0.10 17.87 29.21
C VAL A 109 -1.08 17.64 30.16
N VAL A 110 -2.07 16.89 29.70
CA VAL A 110 -3.29 16.58 30.45
C VAL A 110 -3.53 15.07 30.54
N ASN A 111 -3.98 14.65 31.72
CA ASN A 111 -4.37 13.25 32.01
C ASN A 111 -5.90 13.09 32.07
N LYS A 112 -6.66 14.15 31.77
CA LYS A 112 -8.12 14.17 31.69
C LYS A 112 -8.55 15.13 30.59
N LEU A 113 -9.56 14.75 29.82
CA LEU A 113 -10.10 15.56 28.71
C LEU A 113 -11.63 15.47 28.74
N LYS A 114 -12.34 16.59 28.82
CA LYS A 114 -13.82 16.59 28.93
C LYS A 114 -14.44 15.97 27.69
N GLY A 115 -15.30 14.98 27.91
CA GLY A 115 -16.00 14.26 26.85
C GLY A 115 -15.23 13.10 26.23
N TRP A 116 -13.96 12.93 26.60
CA TRP A 116 -13.06 11.89 26.10
C TRP A 116 -12.46 11.08 27.25
N THR A 117 -12.18 9.82 26.98
CA THR A 117 -11.35 8.97 27.86
C THR A 117 -9.96 8.92 27.28
N ILE A 118 -8.93 9.21 28.07
CA ILE A 118 -7.54 8.93 27.69
C ILE A 118 -7.30 7.46 28.03
N SER A 119 -7.09 6.62 27.02
CA SER A 119 -7.07 5.15 27.17
C SER A 119 -5.65 4.59 27.41
N SER A 120 -4.63 5.32 26.99
CA SER A 120 -3.21 5.04 27.25
C SER A 120 -2.42 6.33 27.22
N GLY A 121 -1.25 6.33 27.85
CA GLY A 121 -0.33 7.46 27.83
C GLY A 121 -0.93 8.74 28.41
N ASN A 122 -0.60 9.86 27.78
CA ASN A 122 -1.20 11.17 28.00
C ASN A 122 -1.16 11.99 26.72
N VAL A 123 -1.85 13.13 26.73
CA VAL A 123 -2.03 14.00 25.58
C VAL A 123 -1.68 15.44 25.97
N GLU A 124 -1.41 16.30 25.01
CA GLU A 124 -1.11 17.71 25.26
C GLU A 124 -2.14 18.62 24.58
N LEU A 125 -2.60 19.65 25.29
CA LEU A 125 -3.38 20.73 24.71
C LEU A 125 -2.46 21.89 24.39
N ILE A 126 -2.54 22.37 23.15
CA ILE A 126 -1.64 23.39 22.61
C ILE A 126 -2.47 24.57 22.12
N THR A 127 -2.13 25.78 22.57
CA THR A 127 -2.91 26.98 22.26
C THR A 127 -2.49 27.63 20.94
N SER A 128 -3.40 28.42 20.36
CA SER A 128 -3.14 29.23 19.17
C SER A 128 -2.18 30.40 19.34
N LYS A 129 -1.60 30.56 20.53
CA LYS A 129 -0.45 31.45 20.74
C LYS A 129 0.81 30.92 20.05
N VAL A 130 0.95 29.61 20.00
CA VAL A 130 2.13 28.92 19.46
C VAL A 130 1.81 28.03 18.26
N PHE A 131 0.54 27.68 18.05
CA PHE A 131 0.08 26.79 16.97
C PHE A 131 -1.33 27.13 16.48
N SER A 132 -1.49 27.62 15.24
CA SER A 132 -2.82 27.97 14.73
C SER A 132 -3.72 26.73 14.67
N ALA A 133 -4.89 26.81 15.31
CA ALA A 133 -5.90 25.75 15.30
C ALA A 133 -6.68 25.76 13.98
N ALA A 134 -7.19 24.60 13.58
CA ALA A 134 -8.09 24.50 12.43
C ALA A 134 -9.48 25.06 12.79
N GLU A 135 -9.91 24.88 14.04
CA GLU A 135 -11.11 25.51 14.61
C GLU A 135 -10.83 25.97 16.06
N GLY A 136 -11.14 27.22 16.38
CA GLY A 136 -11.05 27.70 17.75
C GLY A 136 -9.68 28.29 18.10
N ASN A 137 -9.19 28.00 19.31
CA ASN A 137 -8.00 28.61 19.90
C ASN A 137 -7.03 27.58 20.52
N GLN A 138 -7.29 26.28 20.41
CA GLN A 138 -6.40 25.23 20.85
C GLN A 138 -6.60 23.92 20.07
N VAL A 139 -5.56 23.09 20.06
CA VAL A 139 -5.56 21.78 19.43
C VAL A 139 -5.12 20.71 20.42
N LEU A 140 -5.33 19.44 20.07
CA LEU A 140 -4.88 18.29 20.85
C LEU A 140 -3.71 17.60 20.15
N ASP A 141 -2.55 17.54 20.77
CA ASP A 141 -1.51 16.57 20.41
C ASP A 141 -1.83 15.21 21.08
N LEU A 142 -1.83 14.14 20.29
CA LEU A 142 -2.00 12.78 20.80
C LEU A 142 -0.80 12.31 21.66
N ASN A 143 0.30 13.05 21.68
CA ASN A 143 1.45 12.83 22.53
C ASN A 143 1.54 13.93 23.61
N GLY A 144 1.70 13.53 24.86
CA GLY A 144 2.07 14.44 25.95
C GLY A 144 3.55 14.32 26.27
N ASN A 145 3.93 13.52 27.27
CA ASN A 145 5.33 13.12 27.50
C ASN A 145 5.67 11.76 26.88
N GLN A 146 4.67 11.10 26.29
CA GLN A 146 4.76 9.83 25.57
C GLN A 146 3.54 9.70 24.65
N ALA A 147 3.54 8.69 23.77
CA ALA A 147 2.40 8.39 22.92
C ALA A 147 1.11 8.11 23.73
N GLY A 148 0.04 8.82 23.42
CA GLY A 148 -1.26 8.69 24.05
C GLY A 148 -2.36 8.18 23.13
N SER A 149 -3.54 7.98 23.72
CA SER A 149 -4.76 7.67 22.98
C SER A 149 -5.99 8.32 23.62
N ILE A 150 -6.96 8.69 22.79
CA ILE A 150 -8.27 9.22 23.23
C ILE A 150 -9.42 8.42 22.64
N LYS A 151 -10.50 8.28 23.41
CA LYS A 151 -11.67 7.48 23.04
C LYS A 151 -12.98 8.15 23.46
N GLN A 152 -13.99 8.08 22.61
CA GLN A 152 -15.35 8.56 22.91
C GLN A 152 -16.41 7.67 22.27
N THR A 153 -17.44 7.31 23.04
CA THR A 153 -18.67 6.70 22.51
C THR A 153 -19.72 7.76 22.22
N ILE A 154 -20.03 7.92 20.93
CA ILE A 154 -21.13 8.75 20.44
C ILE A 154 -22.44 7.96 20.58
N LYS A 155 -23.50 8.65 21.02
CA LYS A 155 -24.86 8.12 21.14
C LYS A 155 -25.82 8.95 20.29
N GLY A 156 -26.98 8.38 19.96
CA GLY A 156 -28.03 9.07 19.21
C GLY A 156 -27.82 9.05 17.68
N LEU A 157 -27.00 8.12 17.19
CA LEU A 157 -26.89 7.84 15.76
C LEU A 157 -28.12 7.03 15.30
N GLU A 158 -28.47 7.17 14.04
CA GLU A 158 -29.45 6.28 13.41
C GLU A 158 -28.91 4.86 13.37
N LYS A 159 -29.74 3.89 13.76
CA LYS A 159 -29.32 2.50 13.94
C LYS A 159 -28.91 1.91 12.60
N SER A 160 -27.72 1.32 12.53
CA SER A 160 -27.21 0.65 11.33
C SER A 160 -27.03 1.56 10.10
N ALA A 161 -27.15 2.87 10.26
CA ALA A 161 -26.89 3.84 9.19
C ALA A 161 -25.37 4.05 9.02
N ASP A 162 -24.99 4.41 7.79
CA ASP A 162 -23.63 4.78 7.44
C ASP A 162 -23.36 6.24 7.85
N TYR A 163 -22.14 6.50 8.30
CA TYR A 163 -21.65 7.79 8.74
C TYR A 163 -20.20 7.98 8.29
N THR A 164 -19.77 9.23 8.23
CA THR A 164 -18.40 9.63 7.92
C THR A 164 -17.82 10.44 9.07
N LEU A 165 -16.66 10.03 9.56
CA LEU A 165 -15.84 10.79 10.51
C LEU A 165 -14.87 11.69 9.76
N LYS A 166 -14.92 13.00 10.02
CA LYS A 166 -13.97 13.99 9.49
C LYS A 166 -13.24 14.68 10.63
N PHE A 167 -11.98 15.05 10.40
CA PHE A 167 -11.15 15.80 11.34
C PHE A 167 -9.92 16.31 10.61
N GLU A 168 -9.28 17.31 11.20
CA GLU A 168 -8.05 17.90 10.73
C GLU A 168 -6.89 17.39 11.55
N TYR A 169 -5.78 17.06 10.88
CA TYR A 169 -4.57 16.62 11.57
C TYR A 169 -3.29 17.17 10.92
N ALA A 170 -2.30 17.43 11.75
CA ALA A 170 -0.98 17.93 11.34
C ALA A 170 0.13 17.32 12.20
N ASP A 171 1.37 17.43 11.73
CA ASP A 171 2.54 17.10 12.54
C ASP A 171 2.82 18.21 13.57
N GLN A 172 3.37 17.84 14.72
CA GLN A 172 3.85 18.81 15.69
C GLN A 172 5.15 19.46 15.21
N LYS A 173 5.21 20.80 15.26
CA LYS A 173 6.31 21.60 14.69
C LYS A 173 7.69 21.27 15.28
N GLY A 174 7.75 20.95 16.57
CA GLY A 174 9.01 20.69 17.29
C GLY A 174 9.52 19.24 17.19
N ARG A 175 8.75 18.33 16.57
CA ARG A 175 9.03 16.91 16.60
C ARG A 175 10.37 16.60 15.94
N GLN A 176 11.19 15.81 16.63
CA GLN A 176 12.44 15.29 16.08
C GLN A 176 12.14 14.22 15.03
N ARG A 177 12.83 14.27 13.90
CA ARG A 177 12.61 13.41 12.74
C ARG A 177 13.93 12.71 12.37
N ASP A 178 13.84 11.44 12.02
CA ASP A 178 14.92 10.66 11.41
C ASP A 178 14.39 9.84 10.22
N ASP A 179 15.25 9.10 9.54
CA ASP A 179 14.91 8.32 8.34
C ASP A 179 13.85 7.23 8.57
N GLN A 180 13.58 6.83 9.82
CA GLN A 180 12.57 5.80 10.15
C GLN A 180 11.30 6.38 10.79
N THR A 181 11.35 7.63 11.26
CA THR A 181 10.27 8.30 11.99
C THR A 181 9.87 9.62 11.34
N LEU A 182 10.19 9.80 10.06
CA LEU A 182 9.99 11.05 9.36
C LEU A 182 8.53 11.53 9.40
N LEU A 183 7.56 10.63 9.21
CA LEU A 183 6.13 10.92 9.30
C LEU A 183 5.60 10.75 10.74
N ALA A 184 4.83 11.72 11.22
CA ALA A 184 3.99 11.52 12.41
C ALA A 184 2.81 10.63 12.02
N THR A 185 2.40 9.72 12.90
CA THR A 185 1.42 8.67 12.59
C THR A 185 0.48 8.35 13.75
N ALA A 186 -0.78 8.11 13.43
CA ALA A 186 -1.80 7.62 14.37
C ALA A 186 -2.78 6.66 13.71
N LYS A 187 -3.32 5.73 14.51
CA LYS A 187 -4.44 4.87 14.11
C LYS A 187 -5.76 5.53 14.44
N VAL A 188 -6.70 5.47 13.50
CA VAL A 188 -8.11 5.81 13.68
C VAL A 188 -8.89 4.52 13.82
N ILE A 189 -9.55 4.34 14.94
CA ILE A 189 -10.26 3.11 15.30
C ILE A 189 -11.73 3.46 15.53
N ILE A 190 -12.63 2.76 14.83
CA ILE A 190 -14.07 2.91 15.01
C ILE A 190 -14.68 1.56 15.32
N ASN A 191 -15.43 1.48 16.42
CA ASN A 191 -16.05 0.24 16.92
C ASN A 191 -15.03 -0.91 17.08
N GLY A 192 -13.79 -0.59 17.43
CA GLY A 192 -12.70 -1.57 17.61
C GLY A 192 -12.00 -2.00 16.32
N THR A 193 -12.43 -1.51 15.15
CA THR A 193 -11.78 -1.76 13.86
C THR A 193 -10.90 -0.57 13.50
N THR A 194 -9.63 -0.82 13.13
CA THR A 194 -8.78 0.25 12.58
C THR A 194 -9.29 0.58 11.19
N VAL A 195 -9.85 1.77 11.01
CA VAL A 195 -10.40 2.24 9.73
C VAL A 195 -9.35 2.99 8.90
N ALA A 196 -8.31 3.51 9.55
CA ALA A 196 -7.18 4.15 8.88
C ALA A 196 -5.94 4.20 9.77
N THR A 197 -4.78 4.32 9.12
CA THR A 197 -3.55 4.85 9.74
C THR A 197 -3.22 6.14 9.01
N VAL A 198 -3.33 7.27 9.70
CA VAL A 198 -3.09 8.59 9.14
C VAL A 198 -1.67 9.03 9.41
N ARG A 199 -1.06 9.70 8.43
CA ARG A 199 0.31 10.19 8.49
C ARG A 199 0.38 11.64 8.04
N ASN A 200 1.31 12.40 8.63
CA ASN A 200 1.59 13.75 8.19
C ASN A 200 3.04 14.12 8.53
N LEU A 201 3.74 14.72 7.57
CA LEU A 201 5.04 15.34 7.72
C LEU A 201 4.93 16.83 8.01
N SER A 202 3.86 17.47 7.55
CA SER A 202 3.75 18.91 7.59
C SER A 202 3.50 19.38 9.01
N PRO A 203 4.32 20.30 9.52
CA PRO A 203 4.01 20.94 10.78
C PRO A 203 2.72 21.76 10.66
N ALA A 204 1.93 21.82 11.72
CA ALA A 204 0.84 22.79 11.83
C ALA A 204 1.35 24.23 11.51
N PRO A 205 0.56 25.06 10.81
CA PRO A 205 -0.88 24.93 10.59
C PRO A 205 -1.29 24.27 9.26
N ASN A 206 -0.40 23.49 8.64
CA ASN A 206 -0.70 22.78 7.40
C ASN A 206 -1.46 21.47 7.71
N TYR A 207 -2.75 21.60 7.98
CA TYR A 207 -3.64 20.47 8.28
C TYR A 207 -4.02 19.70 7.02
N ILE A 208 -4.23 18.40 7.19
CA ILE A 208 -4.93 17.55 6.22
C ILE A 208 -6.36 17.31 6.74
N GLY A 209 -7.34 17.56 5.88
CA GLY A 209 -8.77 17.38 6.16
C GLY A 209 -9.50 16.63 5.04
N GLY A 210 -9.05 15.41 4.73
CA GLY A 210 -9.50 14.61 3.58
C GLY A 210 -10.99 14.23 3.58
N ILE A 211 -11.36 13.27 2.73
CA ILE A 211 -12.78 12.90 2.48
C ILE A 211 -13.51 12.31 3.70
N GLY A 212 -12.76 11.95 4.74
CA GLY A 212 -13.24 11.34 5.96
C GLY A 212 -13.26 9.82 5.92
N PHE A 213 -13.60 9.21 7.06
CA PHE A 213 -13.53 7.77 7.27
C PHE A 213 -14.92 7.21 7.52
N GLY A 214 -15.38 6.35 6.61
CA GLY A 214 -16.70 5.73 6.68
C GLY A 214 -16.82 4.73 7.82
N PHE A 215 -17.98 4.68 8.47
CA PHE A 215 -18.31 3.67 9.47
C PHE A 215 -19.83 3.44 9.56
N LYS A 216 -20.21 2.25 10.01
CA LYS A 216 -21.60 1.91 10.30
C LYS A 216 -21.91 2.09 11.79
N ALA A 217 -22.99 2.80 12.10
CA ALA A 217 -23.49 2.88 13.46
C ALA A 217 -23.96 1.51 13.95
N THR A 218 -23.76 1.21 15.24
CA THR A 218 -24.23 -0.06 15.80
C THR A 218 -25.76 -0.15 15.83
N SER A 219 -26.30 -1.35 16.05
CA SER A 219 -27.74 -1.60 16.24
C SER A 219 -28.34 -0.82 17.43
N LYS A 220 -27.49 -0.31 18.34
CA LYS A 220 -27.87 0.53 19.48
C LYS A 220 -27.87 2.02 19.16
N GLY A 221 -27.55 2.43 17.93
CA GLY A 221 -27.44 3.85 17.57
C GLY A 221 -26.23 4.53 18.23
N THR A 222 -25.13 3.80 18.36
CA THR A 222 -23.88 4.29 18.94
C THR A 222 -22.68 3.94 18.05
N ALA A 223 -21.60 4.70 18.18
CA ALA A 223 -20.30 4.36 17.63
C ALA A 223 -19.20 4.79 18.61
N THR A 224 -18.12 4.03 18.70
CA THR A 224 -16.97 4.39 19.53
C THR A 224 -15.80 4.74 18.65
N ILE A 225 -15.34 5.98 18.74
CA ILE A 225 -14.19 6.50 18.00
C ILE A 225 -13.00 6.56 18.95
N GLU A 226 -11.85 6.13 18.46
CA GLU A 226 -10.59 6.10 19.18
C GLU A 226 -9.45 6.53 18.26
N PHE A 227 -8.56 7.36 18.79
CA PHE A 227 -7.33 7.79 18.13
C PHE A 227 -6.16 7.31 18.97
N VAL A 228 -5.21 6.64 18.36
CA VAL A 228 -4.04 6.06 19.04
C VAL A 228 -2.79 6.56 18.35
N SER A 229 -1.97 7.35 19.05
CA SER A 229 -0.67 7.72 18.50
C SER A 229 0.21 6.49 18.35
N THR A 230 0.87 6.40 17.20
CA THR A 230 1.92 5.42 16.93
C THR A 230 3.30 6.09 16.81
N THR A 231 3.34 7.40 17.02
CA THR A 231 4.56 8.20 16.99
C THR A 231 5.27 8.10 18.34
N LYS A 232 6.54 7.69 18.34
CA LYS A 232 7.35 7.62 19.56
C LYS A 232 7.74 9.03 20.02
N GLY A 233 7.87 9.20 21.34
CA GLY A 233 8.29 10.46 21.95
C GLY A 233 7.14 11.30 22.50
N ASP A 234 7.42 12.55 22.79
CA ASP A 234 6.57 13.56 23.43
C ASP A 234 5.84 14.47 22.43
N MET A 235 6.00 14.22 21.12
CA MET A 235 5.42 15.04 20.06
C MET A 235 4.89 14.13 18.96
N GLY A 236 3.65 14.35 18.52
CA GLY A 236 2.98 13.45 17.57
C GLY A 236 2.08 14.18 16.58
N LEU A 237 0.98 13.51 16.20
CA LEU A 237 -0.05 14.15 15.39
C LEU A 237 -0.95 15.00 16.29
N VAL A 238 -1.14 16.25 15.85
CA VAL A 238 -2.15 17.15 16.41
C VAL A 238 -3.48 16.92 15.70
N LEU A 239 -4.59 16.96 16.42
CA LEU A 239 -5.97 16.79 15.96
C LEU A 239 -6.81 18.02 16.27
N ASP A 240 -7.77 18.33 15.40
CA ASP A 240 -8.76 19.38 15.61
C ASP A 240 -10.04 19.19 14.76
N ASN A 241 -11.09 19.97 15.04
CA ASN A 241 -12.32 20.14 14.26
C ASN A 241 -13.02 18.81 13.86
N LEU A 242 -13.18 17.91 14.83
CA LEU A 242 -13.82 16.60 14.60
C LEU A 242 -15.32 16.75 14.27
N LYS A 243 -15.78 16.02 13.25
CA LYS A 243 -17.16 16.04 12.77
C LYS A 243 -17.65 14.63 12.42
N ILE A 244 -18.96 14.43 12.58
CA ILE A 244 -19.66 13.25 12.08
C ILE A 244 -20.77 13.69 11.15
N GLU A 245 -20.82 13.08 9.98
CA GLU A 245 -21.81 13.35 8.95
C GLU A 245 -22.53 12.04 8.62
N MET A 246 -23.84 12.12 8.40
CA MET A 246 -24.61 10.94 7.98
C MET A 246 -24.34 10.66 6.50
N GLY A 247 -24.17 9.38 6.16
CA GLY A 247 -23.80 8.91 4.84
C GLY A 247 -22.35 8.44 4.74
N SER A 248 -22.06 7.70 3.67
CA SER A 248 -20.72 7.26 3.31
C SER A 248 -19.84 8.43 2.84
N PRO A 249 -18.50 8.29 2.84
CA PRO A 249 -17.61 9.23 2.19
C PRO A 249 -18.00 9.42 0.72
N ILE A 250 -17.66 10.59 0.17
CA ILE A 250 -17.86 10.85 -1.25
C ILE A 250 -17.10 9.84 -2.10
N THR A 251 -17.72 9.44 -3.23
CA THR A 251 -17.14 8.49 -4.18
C THR A 251 -16.36 9.22 -5.27
N PRO A 252 -15.45 8.53 -5.98
CA PRO A 252 -14.76 9.11 -7.14
C PRO A 252 -15.73 9.73 -8.15
N PRO A 253 -15.37 10.86 -8.79
CA PRO A 253 -16.19 11.47 -9.82
C PRO A 253 -16.31 10.55 -11.04
N VAL A 254 -17.52 10.46 -11.59
CA VAL A 254 -17.84 9.70 -12.80
C VAL A 254 -17.71 10.59 -14.02
N ASN A 255 -16.87 10.20 -14.97
CA ASN A 255 -16.63 10.92 -16.23
C ASN A 255 -16.80 9.96 -17.41
N ASP A 256 -17.23 10.47 -18.57
CA ASP A 256 -17.41 9.70 -19.82
C ASP A 256 -16.11 9.44 -20.59
N HIS A 257 -14.98 9.90 -20.03
CA HIS A 257 -13.62 9.62 -20.46
C HIS A 257 -12.65 9.94 -19.30
N LEU A 258 -11.36 9.63 -19.47
CA LEU A 258 -10.33 10.08 -18.54
C LEU A 258 -10.21 11.61 -18.60
N VAL A 259 -10.38 12.30 -17.47
CA VAL A 259 -10.28 13.76 -17.39
C VAL A 259 -9.01 14.13 -16.63
N ASN A 260 -8.38 15.24 -17.03
CA ASN A 260 -7.22 15.81 -16.35
C ASN A 260 -6.02 14.86 -16.16
N GLY A 261 -5.78 13.92 -17.07
CA GLY A 261 -4.67 12.96 -16.95
C GLY A 261 -3.27 13.58 -17.04
N GLY A 262 -3.15 14.79 -17.60
CA GLY A 262 -1.93 15.60 -17.60
C GLY A 262 -1.91 16.71 -16.53
N PHE A 263 -2.91 16.75 -15.63
CA PHE A 263 -2.94 17.67 -14.47
C PHE A 263 -2.90 19.18 -14.75
N GLU A 264 -3.19 19.60 -15.99
CA GLU A 264 -3.14 21.00 -16.43
C GLU A 264 -4.38 21.84 -16.05
N MET A 265 -5.42 21.22 -15.49
CA MET A 265 -6.62 21.96 -15.08
C MET A 265 -6.36 22.82 -13.83
N LYS A 266 -6.90 24.03 -13.84
CA LYS A 266 -6.69 25.02 -12.76
C LYS A 266 -7.18 24.51 -11.41
N VAL A 267 -6.31 24.54 -10.41
CA VAL A 267 -6.62 24.39 -8.98
C VAL A 267 -6.76 25.77 -8.34
N ASP A 268 -7.56 25.88 -7.28
CA ASP A 268 -7.73 27.11 -6.48
C ASP A 268 -6.52 27.36 -5.57
N SER A 269 -5.37 27.66 -6.19
CA SER A 269 -4.15 28.07 -5.51
C SER A 269 -3.23 28.86 -6.44
N ASP A 270 -2.56 29.88 -5.89
CA ASP A 270 -1.50 30.61 -6.58
C ASP A 270 -0.10 30.02 -6.31
N SER A 271 -0.01 28.95 -5.52
CA SER A 271 1.25 28.25 -5.21
C SER A 271 1.73 27.41 -6.40
N GLY A 272 3.05 27.33 -6.60
CA GLY A 272 3.68 26.37 -7.52
C GLY A 272 3.83 24.94 -6.95
N ASN A 273 3.32 24.72 -5.73
CA ASN A 273 3.18 23.41 -5.10
C ASN A 273 2.05 23.43 -4.05
N PRO A 274 0.77 23.50 -4.45
CA PRO A 274 -0.31 23.36 -3.49
C PRO A 274 -0.42 21.93 -2.98
N HIS A 275 -0.57 21.82 -1.67
CA HIS A 275 -0.85 20.57 -0.96
C HIS A 275 -2.37 20.40 -0.86
N ILE A 276 -2.94 19.57 -1.73
CA ILE A 276 -4.40 19.47 -1.88
C ILE A 276 -4.93 18.12 -1.41
N TYR A 277 -6.21 18.10 -1.04
CA TYR A 277 -6.93 16.93 -0.54
C TYR A 277 -8.42 17.02 -0.90
N GLY A 278 -9.17 15.91 -0.74
CA GLY A 278 -10.59 15.87 -1.06
C GLY A 278 -10.88 16.14 -2.54
N GLU A 279 -11.79 17.08 -2.82
CA GLU A 279 -12.30 17.38 -4.17
C GLU A 279 -11.50 18.47 -4.91
N GLN A 280 -10.32 18.85 -4.40
CA GLN A 280 -9.57 20.01 -4.89
C GLN A 280 -8.85 19.77 -6.23
N LEU A 281 -8.71 18.51 -6.69
CA LEU A 281 -8.10 18.17 -7.97
C LEU A 281 -9.19 17.97 -9.04
N PRO A 282 -9.31 18.83 -10.06
CA PRO A 282 -10.35 18.69 -11.07
C PRO A 282 -10.34 17.33 -11.76
N GLY A 283 -11.49 16.68 -11.85
CA GLY A 283 -11.66 15.35 -12.46
C GLY A 283 -11.30 14.19 -11.53
N TRP A 284 -10.64 14.41 -10.40
CA TRP A 284 -10.17 13.34 -9.51
C TRP A 284 -10.61 13.57 -8.07
N LEU A 285 -10.88 12.48 -7.36
CA LEU A 285 -11.03 12.50 -5.91
C LEU A 285 -9.70 12.14 -5.25
N ILE A 286 -9.19 12.99 -4.34
CA ILE A 286 -8.04 12.65 -3.51
C ILE A 286 -8.53 11.84 -2.31
N MET A 287 -8.35 10.52 -2.39
CA MET A 287 -8.96 9.54 -1.49
C MET A 287 -8.23 9.40 -0.16
N GLN A 288 -6.92 9.63 -0.16
CA GLN A 288 -6.06 9.40 0.99
C GLN A 288 -5.18 10.62 1.22
N GLU A 289 -5.08 11.02 2.49
CA GLU A 289 -4.19 12.07 2.99
C GLU A 289 -4.19 13.33 2.10
N ASN A 290 -3.02 13.77 1.61
CA ASN A 290 -2.89 14.85 0.64
C ASN A 290 -1.90 14.48 -0.46
N ILE A 291 -1.95 15.25 -1.54
CA ILE A 291 -1.04 15.14 -2.69
C ILE A 291 -0.48 16.52 -3.02
N ASP A 292 0.57 16.53 -3.82
CA ASP A 292 1.23 17.75 -4.27
C ASP A 292 1.04 17.91 -5.79
N LEU A 293 0.46 19.03 -6.21
CA LEU A 293 0.44 19.42 -7.62
C LEU A 293 1.62 20.35 -7.87
N ILE A 294 2.62 19.90 -8.62
CA ILE A 294 3.94 20.53 -8.67
C ILE A 294 4.17 21.20 -10.02
N ALA A 295 4.61 22.46 -9.99
CA ALA A 295 4.99 23.19 -11.20
C ALA A 295 6.27 22.62 -11.85
N ILE A 296 6.24 22.54 -13.18
CA ILE A 296 7.23 21.84 -14.01
C ILE A 296 8.65 22.39 -13.95
N ASP A 297 8.79 23.70 -13.75
CA ASP A 297 10.07 24.40 -13.69
C ASP A 297 10.97 23.85 -12.57
N ARG A 298 10.38 23.13 -11.62
CA ARG A 298 11.09 22.47 -10.53
C ARG A 298 11.58 21.05 -10.88
N PHE A 299 10.97 20.31 -11.80
CA PHE A 299 11.25 18.86 -12.01
C PHE A 299 11.41 18.40 -13.47
N GLY A 300 11.16 19.26 -14.47
CA GLY A 300 11.33 18.95 -15.89
C GLY A 300 10.37 17.87 -16.40
N SER A 301 9.09 18.19 -16.49
CA SER A 301 8.03 17.26 -16.92
C SER A 301 8.12 16.92 -18.41
N PRO A 302 7.58 15.76 -18.77
CA PRO A 302 7.54 15.32 -20.15
C PRO A 302 6.43 16.01 -20.96
N SER A 303 5.43 16.63 -20.34
CA SER A 303 4.32 17.32 -21.01
C SER A 303 3.66 18.39 -20.12
N GLY A 304 3.36 19.57 -20.67
CA GLY A 304 2.57 20.58 -19.95
C GLY A 304 3.35 21.44 -18.95
N LYS A 305 2.69 21.85 -17.86
CA LYS A 305 3.20 22.73 -16.79
C LYS A 305 3.12 22.11 -15.39
N TRP A 306 2.37 21.03 -15.21
CA TRP A 306 2.11 20.46 -13.89
C TRP A 306 2.32 18.96 -13.87
N VAL A 307 2.80 18.44 -12.74
CA VAL A 307 2.87 17.01 -12.46
C VAL A 307 2.27 16.76 -11.09
N ILE A 308 1.83 15.52 -10.85
CA ILE A 308 1.32 15.15 -9.52
C ILE A 308 2.35 14.32 -8.77
N ASP A 309 2.61 14.65 -7.51
CA ASP A 309 3.23 13.76 -6.53
C ASP A 309 2.14 13.22 -5.61
N LEU A 310 1.98 11.90 -5.58
CA LEU A 310 1.03 11.24 -4.69
C LEU A 310 1.55 11.10 -3.25
N GLY A 311 2.76 11.58 -2.94
CA GLY A 311 3.21 11.83 -1.57
C GLY A 311 3.34 13.34 -1.34
N GLY A 312 2.32 13.98 -0.76
CA GLY A 312 2.46 15.39 -0.38
C GLY A 312 3.18 15.53 0.96
N HIS A 313 2.43 15.29 2.03
CA HIS A 313 2.95 15.19 3.39
C HIS A 313 2.73 13.81 4.02
N GLY A 314 2.22 12.88 3.24
CA GLY A 314 2.09 11.47 3.57
C GLY A 314 1.62 10.70 2.32
N PRO A 315 1.52 9.37 2.37
CA PRO A 315 1.07 8.57 1.24
C PRO A 315 -0.38 8.91 0.85
N GLY A 316 -0.54 9.71 -0.20
CA GLY A 316 -1.82 10.07 -0.78
C GLY A 316 -2.30 9.10 -1.85
N GLY A 317 -3.46 9.41 -2.43
CA GLY A 317 -4.03 8.65 -3.53
C GLY A 317 -5.16 9.39 -4.23
N ILE A 318 -5.36 9.09 -5.51
CA ILE A 318 -6.38 9.70 -6.37
C ILE A 318 -7.22 8.64 -7.05
N ALA A 319 -8.48 8.95 -7.36
CA ALA A 319 -9.32 8.10 -8.20
C ALA A 319 -10.33 8.87 -9.06
N GLN A 320 -10.71 8.25 -10.15
CA GLN A 320 -11.78 8.69 -11.04
C GLN A 320 -12.49 7.45 -11.62
N THR A 321 -13.81 7.51 -11.77
CA THR A 321 -14.57 6.51 -12.53
C THR A 321 -14.70 6.97 -13.99
N VAL A 322 -14.31 6.12 -14.93
CA VAL A 322 -14.36 6.33 -16.38
C VAL A 322 -15.44 5.43 -16.98
N THR A 323 -16.38 6.04 -17.69
CA THR A 323 -17.50 5.35 -18.36
C THR A 323 -17.38 5.46 -19.88
N GLY A 324 -18.29 4.83 -20.61
CA GLY A 324 -18.35 4.94 -22.08
C GLY A 324 -17.32 4.07 -22.81
N LEU A 325 -16.64 3.16 -22.12
CA LEU A 325 -15.78 2.17 -22.76
C LEU A 325 -16.63 1.17 -23.55
N THR A 326 -16.17 0.78 -24.73
CA THR A 326 -16.87 -0.24 -25.52
C THR A 326 -16.69 -1.60 -24.84
N ALA A 327 -17.75 -2.16 -24.28
CA ALA A 327 -17.73 -3.48 -23.62
C ALA A 327 -17.01 -4.54 -24.47
N GLY A 328 -16.08 -5.27 -23.85
CA GLY A 328 -15.28 -6.30 -24.50
C GLY A 328 -14.18 -5.79 -25.44
N ALA A 329 -14.07 -4.48 -25.68
CA ALA A 329 -12.96 -3.93 -26.43
C ALA A 329 -11.70 -3.81 -25.56
N LYS A 330 -10.55 -3.80 -26.23
CA LYS A 330 -9.23 -3.74 -25.61
C LYS A 330 -8.82 -2.28 -25.45
N TYR A 331 -8.28 -1.96 -24.28
CA TYR A 331 -7.79 -0.63 -23.94
C TYR A 331 -6.40 -0.72 -23.33
N ARG A 332 -5.63 0.36 -23.44
CA ARG A 332 -4.33 0.55 -22.81
C ARG A 332 -4.41 1.72 -21.86
N LEU A 333 -4.18 1.46 -20.58
CA LEU A 333 -3.78 2.47 -19.62
C LEU A 333 -2.30 2.77 -19.83
N SER A 334 -1.90 4.04 -19.86
CA SER A 334 -0.49 4.43 -19.80
C SER A 334 -0.30 5.71 -19.01
N ALA A 335 0.90 5.91 -18.48
CA ALA A 335 1.31 7.12 -17.79
C ALA A 335 2.82 7.30 -17.89
N LEU A 336 3.28 8.52 -17.64
CA LEU A 336 4.67 8.85 -17.40
C LEU A 336 4.89 8.97 -15.90
N TYR A 337 6.01 8.44 -15.42
CA TYR A 337 6.30 8.45 -13.99
C TYR A 337 7.79 8.63 -13.68
N SER A 338 8.09 9.19 -12.51
CA SER A 338 9.46 9.43 -12.04
C SER A 338 9.55 9.44 -10.51
N ARG A 339 10.77 9.39 -9.94
CA ARG A 339 10.96 9.64 -8.50
C ARG A 339 11.02 11.13 -8.23
N HIS A 340 10.38 11.57 -7.15
CA HIS A 340 10.60 12.92 -6.63
C HIS A 340 12.08 13.18 -6.29
N GLN A 341 12.61 14.35 -6.68
CA GLN A 341 14.05 14.65 -6.64
C GLN A 341 14.62 14.90 -5.22
N SER A 342 13.81 15.43 -4.30
CA SER A 342 14.28 15.88 -2.97
C SER A 342 14.42 14.78 -1.92
N TRP A 343 14.03 13.54 -2.22
CA TRP A 343 14.05 12.42 -1.28
C TRP A 343 15.25 11.51 -1.56
N ASP A 344 16.29 11.65 -0.73
CA ASP A 344 17.60 10.98 -0.87
C ASP A 344 17.72 9.64 -0.13
N GLN A 345 16.65 9.20 0.55
CA GLN A 345 16.65 7.95 1.30
C GLN A 345 16.94 6.74 0.40
N GLN A 346 17.61 5.75 0.97
CA GLN A 346 17.95 4.49 0.28
C GLN A 346 16.69 3.68 -0.10
N ASP A 347 15.62 3.81 0.70
CA ASP A 347 14.35 3.15 0.42
C ASP A 347 13.69 3.75 -0.85
N PRO A 348 13.14 2.90 -1.73
CA PRO A 348 12.48 3.36 -2.94
C PRO A 348 11.18 4.10 -2.64
N LEU A 349 10.78 5.00 -3.54
CA LEU A 349 9.42 5.53 -3.55
C LEU A 349 8.57 4.55 -4.36
N THR A 350 7.43 4.17 -3.81
CA THR A 350 6.57 3.13 -4.37
C THR A 350 5.17 3.65 -4.59
N GLY A 351 4.46 3.04 -5.54
CA GLY A 351 3.08 3.37 -5.84
C GLY A 351 2.36 2.22 -6.51
N GLU A 352 1.05 2.22 -6.43
CA GLU A 352 0.19 1.15 -6.95
C GLU A 352 -0.95 1.77 -7.76
N ILE A 353 -1.36 1.07 -8.81
CA ILE A 353 -2.41 1.49 -9.73
C ILE A 353 -3.43 0.36 -9.82
N PHE A 354 -4.71 0.72 -9.70
CA PHE A 354 -5.82 -0.21 -9.69
C PHE A 354 -6.85 0.16 -10.75
N ILE A 355 -7.50 -0.87 -11.31
CA ILE A 355 -8.72 -0.79 -12.11
C ILE A 355 -9.75 -1.66 -11.39
N ASP A 356 -10.87 -1.08 -10.96
CA ASP A 356 -11.96 -1.79 -10.25
C ASP A 356 -11.48 -2.60 -9.04
N ASP A 357 -10.65 -1.97 -8.21
CA ASP A 357 -10.00 -2.56 -7.03
C ASP A 357 -9.02 -3.72 -7.33
N GLU A 358 -8.80 -4.07 -8.60
CA GLU A 358 -7.74 -4.99 -9.01
C GLU A 358 -6.44 -4.21 -9.29
N MET A 359 -5.36 -4.59 -8.60
CA MET A 359 -4.06 -3.97 -8.84
C MET A 359 -3.52 -4.40 -10.21
N VAL A 360 -3.32 -3.41 -11.08
CA VAL A 360 -2.86 -3.63 -12.46
C VAL A 360 -1.38 -3.31 -12.65
N LEU A 361 -0.82 -2.41 -11.83
CA LEU A 361 0.59 -2.05 -11.83
C LEU A 361 1.06 -1.75 -10.41
N SER A 362 2.27 -2.21 -10.08
CA SER A 362 3.00 -1.77 -8.89
C SER A 362 4.36 -1.22 -9.30
N LEU A 363 4.66 -0.04 -8.78
CA LEU A 363 5.74 0.82 -9.21
C LEU A 363 6.74 1.02 -8.10
N ASN A 364 8.00 1.11 -8.50
CA ASN A 364 9.12 1.32 -7.61
C ASN A 364 10.14 2.23 -8.29
N ARG A 365 10.61 3.23 -7.56
CA ARG A 365 11.66 4.14 -8.01
C ARG A 365 12.74 4.30 -6.96
N ASP A 366 13.91 3.75 -7.26
CA ASP A 366 15.11 3.93 -6.43
C ASP A 366 15.68 5.36 -6.54
N LYS A 367 16.62 5.69 -5.66
CA LYS A 367 17.22 7.04 -5.58
C LYS A 367 17.97 7.52 -6.84
N LEU A 368 18.31 6.64 -7.78
CA LEU A 368 18.98 6.97 -9.05
C LEU A 368 17.98 7.35 -10.15
N THR A 369 16.69 7.12 -9.91
CA THR A 369 15.63 7.27 -10.91
C THR A 369 14.77 8.53 -10.74
N LYS A 370 15.43 9.61 -10.33
CA LYS A 370 14.83 10.92 -10.05
C LYS A 370 14.49 11.70 -11.30
N ALA A 371 13.45 12.52 -11.20
CA ALA A 371 13.14 13.53 -12.19
C ALA A 371 14.40 14.36 -12.52
N PRO A 372 14.65 14.69 -13.80
CA PRO A 372 13.74 14.57 -14.95
C PRO A 372 13.79 13.20 -15.65
N ARG A 373 14.27 12.13 -15.01
CA ARG A 373 14.25 10.79 -15.60
C ARG A 373 12.85 10.19 -15.55
N TRP A 374 12.05 10.52 -16.55
CA TRP A 374 10.72 9.97 -16.77
C TRP A 374 10.77 8.64 -17.52
N GLU A 375 9.94 7.71 -17.11
CA GLU A 375 9.72 6.45 -17.79
C GLU A 375 8.24 6.29 -18.11
N LYS A 376 7.93 5.40 -19.06
CA LYS A 376 6.56 5.09 -19.46
C LYS A 376 6.13 3.76 -18.83
N ILE A 377 4.95 3.76 -18.24
CA ILE A 377 4.25 2.55 -17.83
C ILE A 377 3.03 2.34 -18.72
N SER A 378 2.62 1.08 -18.88
CA SER A 378 1.38 0.74 -19.54
C SER A 378 0.80 -0.58 -19.05
N HIS A 379 -0.52 -0.68 -19.06
CA HIS A 379 -1.25 -1.89 -18.78
C HIS A 379 -2.41 -2.02 -19.77
N ASP A 380 -2.55 -3.19 -20.39
CA ASP A 380 -3.63 -3.48 -21.33
C ASP A 380 -4.76 -4.21 -20.58
N PHE A 381 -6.00 -3.79 -20.79
CA PHE A 381 -7.18 -4.41 -20.17
C PHE A 381 -8.34 -4.54 -21.17
N ILE A 382 -9.30 -5.39 -20.84
CA ILE A 382 -10.55 -5.54 -21.60
C ILE A 382 -11.62 -4.77 -20.84
N ALA A 383 -12.33 -3.88 -21.53
CA ALA A 383 -13.40 -3.11 -20.93
C ALA A 383 -14.52 -4.04 -20.41
N PRO A 384 -15.02 -3.82 -19.18
CA PRO A 384 -16.05 -4.65 -18.58
C PRO A 384 -17.41 -4.52 -19.32
N PRO A 385 -18.36 -5.43 -19.03
CA PRO A 385 -19.65 -5.46 -19.73
C PRO A 385 -20.49 -4.18 -19.62
N ASP A 386 -20.34 -3.44 -18.52
CA ASP A 386 -21.00 -2.14 -18.29
C ASP A 386 -20.25 -0.96 -18.90
N GLY A 387 -19.02 -1.16 -19.39
CA GLY A 387 -18.19 -0.12 -20.00
C GLY A 387 -17.70 0.93 -19.00
N GLU A 388 -17.67 0.59 -17.71
CA GLU A 388 -17.28 1.45 -16.60
C GLU A 388 -16.08 0.86 -15.87
N ILE A 389 -15.09 1.69 -15.55
CA ILE A 389 -13.99 1.32 -14.65
C ILE A 389 -13.75 2.41 -13.62
N THR A 390 -13.32 2.04 -12.42
CA THR A 390 -12.72 2.96 -11.45
C THR A 390 -11.20 2.84 -11.49
N LEU A 391 -10.55 3.90 -11.94
CA LEU A 391 -9.10 4.00 -11.99
C LEU A 391 -8.60 4.71 -10.73
N SER A 392 -7.65 4.10 -10.02
CA SER A 392 -7.04 4.71 -8.84
C SER A 392 -5.54 4.53 -8.78
N PHE A 393 -4.86 5.50 -8.19
CA PHE A 393 -3.42 5.54 -7.98
C PHE A 393 -3.14 5.86 -6.51
N TYR A 394 -2.20 5.13 -5.90
CA TYR A 394 -1.81 5.33 -4.52
C TYR A 394 -0.29 5.45 -4.39
N SER A 395 0.18 6.32 -3.51
CA SER A 395 1.52 6.25 -2.98
C SER A 395 1.59 5.18 -1.89
N THR A 396 2.57 4.29 -1.98
CA THR A 396 2.85 3.29 -0.94
C THR A 396 4.18 3.55 -0.23
N ALA A 397 4.76 4.74 -0.43
CA ALA A 397 5.96 5.20 0.26
C ALA A 397 5.64 5.63 1.70
N LEU A 398 5.44 4.67 2.61
CA LEU A 398 4.92 4.92 3.97
C LEU A 398 5.90 5.56 4.96
N LYS A 399 7.15 5.84 4.54
CA LYS A 399 8.22 6.32 5.43
C LYS A 399 8.68 7.75 5.12
N VAL A 400 8.27 8.32 4.00
CA VAL A 400 8.76 9.63 3.53
C VAL A 400 7.60 10.52 3.11
N GLY A 401 7.85 11.83 3.07
CA GLY A 401 6.81 12.80 2.69
C GLY A 401 6.44 12.74 1.21
N GLY A 402 7.41 12.46 0.32
CA GLY A 402 7.20 12.40 -1.13
C GLY A 402 6.98 11.03 -1.71
N GLY A 403 6.52 11.01 -2.96
CA GLY A 403 6.16 9.80 -3.68
C GLY A 403 6.68 9.74 -5.12
N ILE A 404 6.01 8.89 -5.89
CA ILE A 404 6.19 8.82 -7.33
C ILE A 404 5.46 9.99 -7.97
N LEU A 405 6.16 10.67 -8.87
CA LEU A 405 5.58 11.68 -9.74
C LEU A 405 4.86 11.00 -10.90
N TYR A 406 3.68 11.48 -11.28
CA TYR A 406 2.94 11.03 -12.45
C TYR A 406 2.58 12.21 -13.37
N ASP A 407 2.49 11.90 -14.66
CA ASP A 407 2.03 12.81 -15.72
C ASP A 407 1.48 11.98 -16.90
N ASP A 408 0.75 12.63 -17.81
CA ASP A 408 0.26 12.09 -19.08
C ASP A 408 -0.49 10.74 -18.95
N ILE A 409 -1.37 10.64 -17.94
CA ILE A 409 -2.24 9.46 -17.77
C ILE A 409 -3.23 9.41 -18.94
N LYS A 410 -3.34 8.24 -19.58
CA LYS A 410 -4.18 8.00 -20.76
C LYS A 410 -4.85 6.64 -20.70
N ILE A 411 -6.09 6.57 -21.19
CA ILE A 411 -6.79 5.34 -21.54
C ILE A 411 -7.11 5.41 -23.04
N GLU A 412 -6.54 4.48 -23.81
CA GLU A 412 -6.66 4.48 -25.27
C GLU A 412 -7.17 3.13 -25.76
N LYS A 413 -8.11 3.12 -26.71
CA LYS A 413 -8.60 1.88 -27.34
C LYS A 413 -7.50 1.30 -28.24
N VAL A 414 -7.22 0.00 -28.13
CA VAL A 414 -6.18 -0.70 -28.91
C VAL A 414 -6.77 -1.88 -29.69
N SER A 415 -6.13 -2.27 -30.81
CA SER A 415 -6.57 -3.39 -31.63
C SER A 415 -6.21 -4.75 -31.03
N GLU A 416 -5.08 -4.84 -30.34
CA GLU A 416 -4.55 -6.06 -29.74
C GLU A 416 -3.98 -5.77 -28.34
N ILE A 417 -4.14 -6.73 -27.42
CA ILE A 417 -3.46 -6.72 -26.13
C ILE A 417 -2.09 -7.33 -26.38
N ALA A 418 -1.03 -6.64 -25.95
CA ALA A 418 0.30 -7.21 -26.00
C ALA A 418 0.42 -8.27 -24.90
N GLU A 419 0.25 -9.55 -25.25
CA GLU A 419 0.62 -10.64 -24.36
C GLU A 419 2.13 -10.53 -24.05
N PRO A 420 2.54 -10.41 -22.77
CA PRO A 420 3.95 -10.38 -22.44
C PRO A 420 4.60 -11.66 -22.95
N LYS A 421 5.58 -11.52 -23.86
CA LYS A 421 6.33 -12.68 -24.37
C LYS A 421 7.00 -13.41 -23.20
N LYS A 422 6.63 -14.68 -23.01
CA LYS A 422 7.28 -15.54 -22.02
C LYS A 422 8.78 -15.66 -22.32
N ILE A 423 9.60 -15.49 -21.29
CA ILE A 423 11.06 -15.63 -21.40
C ILE A 423 11.38 -17.13 -21.56
N PRO A 424 12.02 -17.55 -22.68
CA PRO A 424 12.46 -18.93 -22.82
C PRO A 424 13.64 -19.20 -21.89
N VAL A 425 13.57 -20.29 -21.11
CA VAL A 425 14.60 -20.70 -20.14
C VAL A 425 15.03 -22.13 -20.47
N LEU A 426 16.33 -22.37 -20.57
CA LEU A 426 16.87 -23.73 -20.69
C LEU A 426 17.48 -24.19 -19.35
N ILE A 427 16.95 -25.26 -18.78
CA ILE A 427 17.59 -25.95 -17.65
C ILE A 427 18.52 -27.03 -18.20
N ILE A 428 19.77 -27.01 -17.76
CA ILE A 428 20.75 -28.09 -17.98
C ILE A 428 20.87 -28.92 -16.71
N ASP A 429 20.53 -30.21 -16.81
CA ASP A 429 20.54 -31.17 -15.70
C ASP A 429 21.19 -32.52 -16.08
N GLY A 430 21.01 -33.56 -15.26
CA GLY A 430 21.44 -34.93 -15.55
C GLY A 430 22.28 -35.60 -14.47
N PHE A 431 22.96 -34.81 -13.62
CA PHE A 431 23.70 -35.35 -12.48
C PHE A 431 23.91 -34.33 -11.36
N SER A 432 23.78 -34.77 -10.12
CA SER A 432 24.10 -34.01 -8.92
C SER A 432 24.30 -34.94 -7.73
N ASN A 433 25.01 -34.48 -6.70
CA ASN A 433 24.94 -35.09 -5.36
C ASN A 433 23.55 -34.88 -4.71
N HIS A 434 22.83 -33.84 -5.13
CA HIS A 434 21.45 -33.52 -4.76
C HIS A 434 20.43 -34.32 -5.59
N ASN A 435 19.14 -34.20 -5.23
CA ASN A 435 18.05 -34.78 -6.04
C ASN A 435 17.78 -33.93 -7.30
N TRP A 436 18.64 -34.07 -8.31
CA TRP A 436 18.55 -33.23 -9.52
C TRP A 436 17.21 -33.37 -10.26
N LYS A 437 16.61 -34.58 -10.28
CA LYS A 437 15.32 -34.80 -10.96
C LYS A 437 14.19 -33.99 -10.32
N LEU A 438 14.09 -34.03 -8.99
CA LEU A 438 13.09 -33.23 -8.28
C LEU A 438 13.43 -31.73 -8.35
N ASN A 439 14.72 -31.35 -8.34
CA ASN A 439 15.11 -29.96 -8.53
C ASN A 439 14.60 -29.41 -9.86
N THR A 440 14.84 -30.12 -10.97
CA THR A 440 14.35 -29.71 -12.29
C THR A 440 12.83 -29.57 -12.29
N GLN A 441 12.11 -30.56 -11.75
CA GLN A 441 10.64 -30.49 -11.66
C GLN A 441 10.15 -29.28 -10.84
N TYR A 442 10.76 -29.00 -9.69
CA TYR A 442 10.34 -27.89 -8.84
C TYR A 442 10.68 -26.54 -9.47
N LEU A 443 11.85 -26.40 -10.09
CA LEU A 443 12.22 -25.19 -10.84
C LEU A 443 11.24 -24.95 -12.00
N GLN A 444 10.90 -25.98 -12.78
CA GLN A 444 9.88 -25.87 -13.83
C GLN A 444 8.55 -25.37 -13.26
N LYS A 445 8.04 -26.02 -12.21
CA LYS A 445 6.75 -25.64 -11.60
C LYS A 445 6.76 -24.22 -11.04
N ILE A 446 7.80 -23.83 -10.31
CA ILE A 446 7.94 -22.49 -9.74
C ILE A 446 7.93 -21.44 -10.84
N LEU A 447 8.70 -21.65 -11.92
CA LEU A 447 8.83 -20.69 -13.01
C LEU A 447 7.56 -20.62 -13.87
N GLU A 448 6.98 -21.75 -14.23
CA GLU A 448 5.78 -21.79 -15.09
C GLU A 448 4.53 -21.28 -14.38
N ALA A 449 4.41 -21.49 -13.06
CA ALA A 449 3.31 -20.94 -12.26
C ALA A 449 3.26 -19.41 -12.26
N THR A 450 4.36 -18.73 -12.59
CA THR A 450 4.36 -17.26 -12.74
C THR A 450 3.69 -16.76 -14.02
N GLY A 451 3.50 -17.63 -15.01
CA GLY A 451 3.08 -17.26 -16.36
C GLY A 451 4.16 -16.55 -17.20
N LYS A 452 5.33 -16.21 -16.64
CA LYS A 452 6.36 -15.35 -17.28
C LYS A 452 7.41 -16.13 -18.06
N PHE A 453 7.55 -17.42 -17.82
CA PHE A 453 8.62 -18.23 -18.39
C PHE A 453 8.05 -19.39 -19.22
N LYS A 454 8.81 -19.78 -20.24
CA LYS A 454 8.63 -21.05 -20.96
C LYS A 454 9.88 -21.88 -20.72
N VAL A 455 9.76 -22.96 -19.96
CA VAL A 455 10.91 -23.74 -19.53
C VAL A 455 11.13 -24.94 -20.44
N SER A 456 12.37 -25.16 -20.86
CA SER A 456 12.83 -26.36 -21.56
C SER A 456 13.96 -27.00 -20.77
N VAL A 457 14.13 -28.32 -20.91
CA VAL A 457 15.14 -29.09 -20.19
C VAL A 457 16.00 -29.83 -21.19
N SER A 458 17.32 -29.77 -21.01
CA SER A 458 18.28 -30.63 -21.71
C SER A 458 19.09 -31.41 -20.68
N THR A 459 18.85 -32.72 -20.65
CA THR A 459 19.45 -33.63 -19.68
C THR A 459 20.72 -34.24 -20.24
N CYS A 460 21.86 -33.98 -19.59
CA CYS A 460 23.12 -34.62 -19.91
C CYS A 460 23.04 -36.13 -19.64
N PRO A 461 23.25 -36.98 -20.65
CA PRO A 461 23.33 -38.42 -20.44
C PRO A 461 24.51 -38.78 -19.52
N ASN A 462 24.41 -39.91 -18.83
CA ASN A 462 25.52 -40.38 -17.99
C ASN A 462 26.57 -41.07 -18.87
N GLN A 463 27.77 -40.47 -18.94
CA GLN A 463 28.90 -40.93 -19.75
C GLN A 463 29.25 -42.41 -19.55
N ASN A 464 29.08 -42.95 -18.34
CA ASN A 464 29.46 -44.33 -18.02
C ASN A 464 28.41 -45.35 -18.43
N THR A 465 27.13 -44.96 -18.48
CA THR A 465 26.03 -45.88 -18.81
C THR A 465 25.54 -45.72 -20.24
N ASN A 466 25.74 -44.54 -20.85
CA ASN A 466 25.29 -44.25 -22.20
C ASN A 466 26.26 -43.27 -22.90
N LYS A 467 27.42 -43.81 -23.28
CA LYS A 467 28.51 -43.03 -23.89
C LYS A 467 28.13 -42.41 -25.23
N PHE A 468 27.38 -43.13 -26.08
CA PHE A 468 26.99 -42.65 -27.41
C PHE A 468 26.07 -41.43 -27.32
N ASP A 469 25.02 -41.49 -26.49
CA ASP A 469 24.13 -40.33 -26.30
C ASP A 469 24.86 -39.20 -25.59
N TRP A 470 25.77 -39.50 -24.66
CA TRP A 470 26.60 -38.49 -24.03
C TRP A 470 27.50 -37.75 -25.03
N GLU A 471 28.20 -38.48 -25.92
CA GLU A 471 29.07 -37.87 -26.95
C GLU A 471 28.28 -37.05 -27.98
N SER A 472 27.04 -37.43 -28.28
CA SER A 472 26.18 -36.72 -29.24
C SER A 472 25.29 -35.64 -28.61
N TRP A 473 25.22 -35.56 -27.27
CA TRP A 473 24.44 -34.54 -26.57
C TRP A 473 24.96 -33.14 -26.89
N ASN A 474 24.06 -32.27 -27.38
CA ASN A 474 24.41 -30.93 -27.84
C ASN A 474 23.24 -29.95 -27.59
N PRO A 475 23.14 -29.35 -26.39
CA PRO A 475 22.13 -28.34 -26.09
C PRO A 475 22.31 -27.10 -26.99
N ASP A 476 21.21 -26.59 -27.54
CA ASP A 476 21.22 -25.34 -28.29
C ASP A 476 21.06 -24.15 -27.33
N PHE A 477 22.18 -23.70 -26.75
CA PHE A 477 22.18 -22.56 -25.82
C PHE A 477 21.70 -21.26 -26.48
N ASN A 478 22.00 -21.04 -27.77
CA ASN A 478 21.75 -19.78 -28.46
C ASN A 478 20.26 -19.53 -28.74
N SER A 479 19.41 -20.56 -28.67
CA SER A 479 17.95 -20.42 -28.72
C SER A 479 17.34 -19.85 -27.43
N TYR A 480 18.13 -19.63 -26.37
CA TYR A 480 17.66 -19.19 -25.07
C TYR A 480 18.42 -17.94 -24.60
N PRO A 481 17.73 -16.88 -24.14
CA PRO A 481 18.39 -15.72 -23.55
C PRO A 481 18.96 -16.02 -22.16
N VAL A 482 18.52 -17.10 -21.51
CA VAL A 482 18.99 -17.50 -20.19
C VAL A 482 19.01 -19.02 -20.00
N VAL A 483 20.06 -19.50 -19.35
CA VAL A 483 20.29 -20.92 -19.02
C VAL A 483 20.41 -21.08 -17.50
N ILE A 484 19.78 -22.10 -16.94
CA ILE A 484 19.99 -22.53 -15.55
C ILE A 484 20.87 -23.77 -15.57
N GLN A 485 22.06 -23.68 -15.01
CA GLN A 485 22.96 -24.80 -14.82
C GLN A 485 22.68 -25.43 -13.46
N THR A 486 22.36 -26.73 -13.43
CA THR A 486 22.08 -27.46 -12.17
C THR A 486 23.00 -28.67 -11.95
N CYS A 487 23.82 -29.04 -12.93
CA CYS A 487 24.68 -30.21 -12.82
C CYS A 487 25.77 -30.01 -11.77
N ASN A 488 26.02 -31.04 -10.95
CA ASN A 488 27.11 -31.05 -9.98
C ASN A 488 27.82 -32.41 -9.96
N ASN A 489 29.12 -32.40 -10.24
CA ASN A 489 29.96 -33.60 -10.22
C ASN A 489 30.95 -33.63 -9.05
N ILE A 490 30.70 -32.88 -7.97
CA ILE A 490 31.51 -32.98 -6.75
C ILE A 490 31.62 -34.45 -6.30
N PHE A 491 32.85 -34.87 -5.97
CA PHE A 491 33.23 -36.26 -5.62
C PHE A 491 33.13 -37.29 -6.76
N LYS A 492 32.84 -36.87 -7.99
CA LYS A 492 32.65 -37.74 -9.16
C LYS A 492 33.26 -37.15 -10.44
N GLU A 493 34.26 -36.29 -10.30
CA GLU A 493 34.79 -35.47 -11.38
C GLU A 493 35.34 -36.29 -12.55
N ASP A 494 35.92 -37.46 -12.30
CA ASP A 494 36.46 -38.31 -13.37
C ASP A 494 35.38 -39.12 -14.11
N SER A 495 34.14 -39.09 -13.62
CA SER A 495 33.07 -40.00 -14.05
C SER A 495 31.80 -39.31 -14.56
N LEU A 496 31.62 -38.04 -14.22
CA LEU A 496 30.46 -37.23 -14.61
C LEU A 496 30.96 -35.87 -15.11
N GLN A 497 30.96 -35.71 -16.43
CA GLN A 497 31.44 -34.50 -17.12
C GLN A 497 30.48 -34.15 -18.25
N TRP A 498 30.52 -32.90 -18.70
CA TRP A 498 29.99 -32.57 -20.02
C TRP A 498 31.01 -32.92 -21.11
N PRO A 499 30.55 -33.28 -22.32
CA PRO A 499 31.43 -33.42 -23.48
C PRO A 499 32.22 -32.14 -23.75
N LYS A 500 33.42 -32.28 -24.32
CA LYS A 500 34.31 -31.13 -24.58
C LYS A 500 33.66 -30.08 -25.48
N HIS A 501 32.94 -30.49 -26.53
CA HIS A 501 32.27 -29.55 -27.44
C HIS A 501 31.15 -28.79 -26.73
N VAL A 502 30.39 -29.42 -25.82
CA VAL A 502 29.37 -28.74 -25.03
C VAL A 502 29.98 -27.71 -24.07
N LYS A 503 31.12 -28.03 -23.46
CA LYS A 503 31.86 -27.06 -22.63
C LYS A 503 32.27 -25.83 -23.44
N GLN A 504 32.80 -26.03 -24.64
CA GLN A 504 33.19 -24.94 -25.54
C GLN A 504 31.99 -24.10 -25.97
N ALA A 505 30.88 -24.74 -26.37
CA ALA A 505 29.65 -24.04 -26.73
C ALA A 505 29.06 -23.23 -25.56
N PHE A 506 29.17 -23.75 -24.33
CA PHE A 506 28.74 -23.03 -23.13
C PHE A 506 29.64 -21.82 -22.85
N GLU A 507 30.96 -21.95 -22.98
CA GLU A 507 31.89 -20.81 -22.87
C GLU A 507 31.58 -19.71 -23.89
N GLU A 508 31.36 -20.10 -25.15
CA GLU A 508 31.02 -19.21 -26.25
C GLU A 508 29.71 -18.47 -25.95
N TYR A 509 28.62 -19.20 -25.65
CA TYR A 509 27.32 -18.65 -25.30
C TYR A 509 27.41 -17.54 -24.23
N VAL A 510 28.09 -17.82 -23.11
CA VAL A 510 28.23 -16.81 -22.03
C VAL A 510 29.11 -15.66 -22.51
N SER A 511 30.25 -15.94 -23.14
CA SER A 511 31.17 -14.89 -23.58
C SER A 511 30.56 -13.92 -24.60
N GLU A 512 29.57 -14.38 -25.38
CA GLU A 512 28.91 -13.61 -26.42
C GLU A 512 27.66 -12.83 -25.95
N GLY A 513 27.22 -13.02 -24.71
CA GLY A 513 26.11 -12.26 -24.13
C GLY A 513 25.06 -13.10 -23.41
N GLY A 514 25.20 -14.42 -23.40
CA GLY A 514 24.28 -15.33 -22.74
C GLY A 514 24.21 -15.13 -21.23
N GLY A 515 23.00 -15.18 -20.68
CA GLY A 515 22.75 -15.18 -19.24
C GLY A 515 22.80 -16.58 -18.65
N VAL A 516 23.44 -16.75 -17.49
CA VAL A 516 23.48 -18.03 -16.76
C VAL A 516 23.15 -17.86 -15.28
N TYR A 517 22.24 -18.70 -14.78
CA TYR A 517 22.09 -18.96 -13.34
C TYR A 517 22.84 -20.24 -12.96
N MET A 518 23.88 -20.11 -12.15
CA MET A 518 24.56 -21.21 -11.47
C MET A 518 23.80 -21.56 -10.18
N TYR A 519 22.92 -22.55 -10.27
CA TYR A 519 22.00 -22.93 -9.20
C TYR A 519 22.67 -23.76 -8.10
N HIS A 520 22.77 -23.22 -6.89
CA HIS A 520 23.17 -23.94 -5.68
C HIS A 520 24.46 -24.77 -5.88
N GLY A 521 24.32 -26.11 -5.96
CA GLY A 521 25.41 -27.06 -6.17
C GLY A 521 26.14 -26.91 -7.50
N ALA A 522 25.60 -26.15 -8.45
CA ALA A 522 26.32 -25.66 -9.64
C ALA A 522 27.65 -24.99 -9.30
N THR A 523 27.68 -24.25 -8.19
CA THR A 523 28.87 -23.57 -7.67
C THR A 523 29.95 -24.54 -7.16
N ASN A 524 29.60 -25.82 -7.05
CA ASN A 524 30.51 -26.89 -6.64
C ASN A 524 31.15 -27.59 -7.84
N ALA A 525 30.51 -27.52 -9.00
CA ALA A 525 30.83 -28.34 -10.17
C ALA A 525 32.17 -27.97 -10.84
N PHE A 526 32.67 -28.93 -11.64
CA PHE A 526 33.71 -28.76 -12.65
C PHE A 526 34.99 -28.04 -12.17
N LYS A 527 35.53 -28.46 -11.01
CA LYS A 527 36.75 -27.85 -10.42
C LYS A 527 37.94 -27.68 -11.38
N GLY A 528 38.13 -28.61 -12.31
CA GLY A 528 39.21 -28.59 -13.29
C GLY A 528 38.94 -27.78 -14.56
N TRP A 529 37.83 -27.04 -14.65
CA TRP A 529 37.44 -26.27 -15.83
C TRP A 529 37.70 -24.77 -15.60
N PRO A 530 38.79 -24.19 -16.16
CA PRO A 530 39.20 -22.83 -15.81
C PRO A 530 38.16 -21.75 -16.14
N ALA A 531 37.51 -21.82 -17.31
CA ALA A 531 36.48 -20.85 -17.70
C ALA A 531 35.27 -20.90 -16.77
N TYR A 532 34.81 -22.10 -16.40
CA TYR A 532 33.72 -22.28 -15.44
C TYR A 532 34.05 -21.68 -14.07
N ASN A 533 35.28 -21.87 -13.57
CA ASN A 533 35.70 -21.24 -12.31
C ASN A 533 35.70 -19.70 -12.39
N LYS A 534 36.07 -19.11 -13.54
CA LYS A 534 35.95 -17.67 -13.75
C LYS A 534 34.50 -17.20 -13.77
N MET A 535 33.60 -17.96 -14.40
CA MET A 535 32.16 -17.68 -14.40
C MET A 535 31.54 -17.72 -13.00
N LEU A 536 32.05 -18.57 -12.11
CA LEU A 536 31.60 -18.65 -10.72
C LEU A 536 32.12 -17.50 -9.84
N ALA A 537 33.33 -17.01 -10.11
CA ALA A 537 34.17 -16.21 -9.20
C ALA A 537 34.49 -16.93 -7.88
N LEU A 538 33.47 -17.28 -7.09
CA LEU A 538 33.56 -18.02 -5.84
C LEU A 538 32.90 -19.41 -6.02
N GLY A 539 33.63 -20.48 -5.72
CA GLY A 539 33.09 -21.84 -5.81
C GLY A 539 33.52 -22.74 -4.65
N TRP A 540 32.97 -23.95 -4.60
CA TRP A 540 33.38 -24.95 -3.61
C TRP A 540 34.77 -25.48 -3.91
N ARG A 541 35.78 -24.91 -3.29
CA ARG A 541 37.19 -25.31 -3.49
C ARG A 541 37.95 -25.35 -2.17
N ASN A 542 39.12 -25.97 -2.22
CA ASN A 542 40.04 -25.94 -1.09
C ASN A 542 40.65 -24.55 -0.94
N LYS A 543 41.11 -24.22 0.27
CA LYS A 543 41.65 -22.90 0.64
C LYS A 543 42.82 -22.44 -0.23
N ASP A 544 43.56 -23.38 -0.82
CA ASP A 544 44.71 -23.10 -1.67
C ASP A 544 44.32 -22.81 -3.14
N PHE A 545 43.03 -22.87 -3.48
CA PHE A 545 42.56 -22.59 -4.84
C PHE A 545 42.63 -21.10 -5.20
N GLY A 546 42.19 -20.23 -4.27
CA GLY A 546 42.10 -18.80 -4.49
C GLY A 546 41.67 -18.04 -3.24
N VAL A 547 41.32 -16.77 -3.41
CA VAL A 547 40.83 -15.93 -2.31
C VAL A 547 39.43 -16.35 -1.87
N ALA A 548 39.05 -15.99 -0.64
CA ALA A 548 37.66 -15.96 -0.19
C ALA A 548 37.23 -14.53 0.14
N VAL A 549 35.92 -14.30 0.30
CA VAL A 549 35.34 -12.98 0.59
C VAL A 549 34.41 -13.06 1.79
N THR A 550 34.55 -12.10 2.71
CA THR A 550 33.57 -11.78 3.76
C THR A 550 33.05 -10.35 3.58
N ILE A 551 31.97 -10.02 4.27
CA ILE A 551 31.35 -8.68 4.23
C ILE A 551 31.45 -8.03 5.61
N ASN A 552 32.06 -6.85 5.69
CA ASN A 552 32.19 -6.14 6.97
C ASN A 552 30.91 -5.36 7.35
N GLU A 553 30.89 -4.72 8.52
CA GLU A 553 29.73 -3.95 9.01
C GLU A 553 29.41 -2.71 8.18
N LYS A 554 30.36 -2.25 7.35
CA LYS A 554 30.17 -1.14 6.39
C LYS A 554 29.69 -1.64 5.03
N GLU A 555 29.40 -2.93 4.92
CA GLU A 555 28.97 -3.60 3.69
C GLU A 555 30.05 -3.60 2.58
N GLU A 556 31.33 -3.56 2.98
CA GLU A 556 32.49 -3.64 2.09
C GLU A 556 33.05 -5.07 2.06
N LEU A 557 33.65 -5.45 0.93
CA LEU A 557 34.29 -6.76 0.76
C LEU A 557 35.61 -6.81 1.52
N GLU A 558 35.78 -7.81 2.36
CA GLU A 558 37.04 -8.18 2.99
C GLU A 558 37.59 -9.44 2.33
N ILE A 559 38.80 -9.31 1.76
CA ILE A 559 39.45 -10.42 1.04
C ILE A 559 40.25 -11.26 2.02
N ILE A 560 39.94 -12.56 2.06
CA ILE A 560 40.70 -13.57 2.78
C ILE A 560 41.71 -14.18 1.79
N PRO A 561 43.03 -14.02 2.03
CA PRO A 561 44.06 -14.51 1.12
C PRO A 561 43.98 -16.01 0.85
N LYS A 562 44.53 -16.41 -0.30
CA LYS A 562 44.73 -17.82 -0.65
C LYS A 562 45.55 -18.51 0.44
N GLY A 563 45.10 -19.68 0.88
CA GLY A 563 45.75 -20.49 1.92
C GLY A 563 45.36 -20.14 3.36
N GLU A 564 44.82 -18.94 3.60
CA GLU A 564 44.28 -18.49 4.89
C GLU A 564 42.80 -18.86 5.04
N GLY A 565 42.29 -19.00 6.28
CA GLY A 565 40.92 -19.45 6.55
C GLY A 565 40.70 -20.94 6.29
N GLU A 566 39.44 -21.34 6.04
CA GLU A 566 39.04 -22.75 5.81
C GLU A 566 38.78 -23.08 4.34
N ASN A 567 38.73 -24.37 3.99
CA ASN A 567 38.12 -24.80 2.72
C ASN A 567 36.66 -24.34 2.66
N THR A 568 36.08 -24.23 1.46
CA THR A 568 34.64 -23.96 1.34
C THR A 568 33.83 -25.03 2.07
N GLY A 569 32.80 -24.59 2.79
CA GLY A 569 31.92 -25.48 3.55
C GLY A 569 30.63 -24.78 3.96
N HIS A 570 29.78 -25.46 4.71
CA HIS A 570 28.61 -24.86 5.36
C HIS A 570 28.35 -25.52 6.73
N GLY A 571 27.52 -24.88 7.55
CA GLY A 571 26.98 -25.46 8.78
C GLY A 571 25.71 -26.30 8.53
N ALA A 572 24.96 -26.60 9.59
CA ALA A 572 23.60 -27.10 9.42
C ALA A 572 22.74 -26.04 8.72
N ARG A 573 21.74 -26.48 7.95
CA ARG A 573 20.76 -25.58 7.36
C ARG A 573 20.02 -24.80 8.45
N THR A 574 19.72 -23.55 8.16
CA THR A 574 19.08 -22.65 9.12
C THR A 574 18.23 -21.61 8.41
N ASP A 575 17.28 -21.05 9.15
CA ASP A 575 16.60 -19.84 8.73
C ASP A 575 17.57 -18.67 8.94
N ALA A 576 17.96 -17.99 7.86
CA ALA A 576 19.03 -17.01 7.87
C ALA A 576 18.52 -15.62 7.57
N LEU A 577 18.94 -14.63 8.36
CA LEU A 577 18.75 -13.22 8.02
C LEU A 577 19.70 -12.86 6.88
N VAL A 578 19.14 -12.73 5.69
CA VAL A 578 19.83 -12.28 4.48
C VAL A 578 19.72 -10.78 4.39
N THR A 579 20.84 -10.10 4.14
CA THR A 579 20.92 -8.64 4.02
C THR A 579 21.46 -8.28 2.64
N ARG A 580 20.75 -7.41 1.90
CA ARG A 580 21.21 -6.92 0.60
C ARG A 580 22.23 -5.79 0.77
N ILE A 581 23.31 -5.80 -0.01
CA ILE A 581 24.40 -4.81 0.03
C ILE A 581 24.08 -3.65 -0.92
N VAL A 582 23.95 -3.98 -2.21
CA VAL A 582 23.89 -3.02 -3.31
C VAL A 582 22.45 -2.77 -3.76
N GLY A 583 22.17 -1.56 -4.24
CA GLY A 583 20.95 -1.23 -4.99
C GLY A 583 20.93 -1.84 -6.40
N HIS A 584 21.17 -3.14 -6.50
CA HIS A 584 21.17 -3.87 -7.78
C HIS A 584 19.72 -4.07 -8.26
N PRO A 585 19.43 -4.06 -9.59
CA PRO A 585 18.07 -4.24 -10.13
C PRO A 585 17.29 -5.43 -9.56
N LEU A 586 17.98 -6.52 -9.24
CA LEU A 586 17.40 -7.72 -8.63
C LEU A 586 16.70 -7.46 -7.29
N HIS A 587 17.18 -6.49 -6.52
CA HIS A 587 16.69 -6.20 -5.17
C HIS A 587 15.88 -4.89 -5.09
N ILE A 588 15.51 -4.29 -6.22
CA ILE A 588 14.70 -3.08 -6.22
C ILE A 588 13.33 -3.38 -5.57
N GLY A 589 12.94 -2.57 -4.59
CA GLY A 589 11.72 -2.77 -3.80
C GLY A 589 11.80 -3.78 -2.67
N MET A 590 12.82 -4.64 -2.63
CA MET A 590 12.97 -5.59 -1.52
C MET A 590 13.38 -4.87 -0.23
N PRO A 591 12.97 -5.39 0.96
CA PRO A 591 13.44 -4.86 2.23
C PRO A 591 14.98 -4.92 2.32
N LYS A 592 15.57 -4.14 3.24
CA LYS A 592 17.02 -4.19 3.48
C LYS A 592 17.49 -5.60 3.89
N SER A 593 16.65 -6.32 4.62
CA SER A 593 16.91 -7.70 5.03
C SER A 593 15.62 -8.50 5.18
N TRP A 594 15.74 -9.82 5.07
CA TRP A 594 14.64 -10.78 5.18
C TRP A 594 15.14 -12.12 5.71
N ILE A 595 14.25 -12.94 6.29
CA ILE A 595 14.59 -14.32 6.67
C ILE A 595 14.38 -15.28 5.50
N ALA A 596 15.47 -15.88 5.03
CA ALA A 596 15.48 -16.99 4.08
C ALA A 596 15.34 -18.33 4.81
N ALA A 597 14.41 -19.19 4.39
CA ALA A 597 14.11 -20.43 5.09
C ALA A 597 15.05 -21.60 4.72
N ASP A 598 15.51 -22.37 5.71
CA ASP A 598 16.25 -23.64 5.55
C ASP A 598 17.41 -23.60 4.54
N VAL A 599 18.23 -22.55 4.60
CA VAL A 599 19.36 -22.31 3.67
C VAL A 599 20.69 -22.82 4.21
N GLU A 600 21.61 -23.13 3.31
CA GLU A 600 23.02 -23.36 3.62
C GLU A 600 23.81 -22.07 3.39
N ILE A 601 24.42 -21.53 4.44
CA ILE A 601 25.36 -20.40 4.31
C ILE A 601 26.72 -20.99 3.92
N TYR A 602 27.10 -20.82 2.65
CA TYR A 602 28.41 -21.27 2.18
C TYR A 602 29.50 -20.33 2.70
N ARG A 603 30.33 -20.84 3.60
CA ARG A 603 31.50 -20.14 4.11
C ARG A 603 32.70 -20.38 3.22
N TYR A 604 33.55 -19.37 3.10
CA TYR A 604 34.80 -19.42 2.34
C TYR A 604 34.64 -19.94 0.91
N GLY A 605 33.67 -19.44 0.13
CA GLY A 605 33.67 -19.65 -1.32
C GLY A 605 35.01 -19.20 -1.91
N ARG A 606 35.68 -20.06 -2.70
CA ARG A 606 37.07 -19.88 -3.13
C ARG A 606 37.18 -19.64 -4.63
N GLY A 607 37.98 -18.65 -5.02
CA GLY A 607 38.34 -18.40 -6.41
C GLY A 607 38.96 -17.02 -6.63
N THR A 608 38.28 -16.16 -7.38
CA THR A 608 38.73 -14.81 -7.74
C THR A 608 37.68 -13.76 -7.37
N THR A 609 38.12 -12.51 -7.24
CA THR A 609 37.25 -11.33 -7.10
C THR A 609 37.09 -10.58 -8.44
N ASP A 610 37.69 -11.08 -9.52
CA ASP A 610 37.57 -10.47 -10.84
C ASP A 610 36.10 -10.45 -11.28
N ASN A 611 35.61 -9.25 -11.61
CA ASN A 611 34.23 -8.99 -12.04
C ASN A 611 33.13 -9.44 -11.06
N LEU A 612 33.48 -9.67 -9.79
CA LEU A 612 32.55 -10.08 -8.75
C LEU A 612 31.75 -8.89 -8.22
N GLU A 613 30.42 -9.02 -8.17
CA GLU A 613 29.52 -8.11 -7.45
C GLU A 613 28.68 -8.91 -6.46
N VAL A 614 28.91 -8.73 -5.15
CA VAL A 614 28.12 -9.39 -4.11
C VAL A 614 26.81 -8.63 -3.89
N LEU A 615 25.69 -9.34 -3.98
CA LEU A 615 24.35 -8.75 -3.90
C LEU A 615 23.76 -8.83 -2.49
N SER A 616 23.99 -9.94 -1.79
CA SER A 616 23.49 -10.20 -0.45
C SER A 616 24.42 -11.11 0.35
N TYR A 617 24.31 -11.04 1.67
CA TYR A 617 25.09 -11.85 2.61
C TYR A 617 24.24 -12.34 3.78
N ALA A 618 24.74 -13.36 4.47
CA ALA A 618 24.20 -13.82 5.74
C ALA A 618 25.34 -14.14 6.73
N LYS A 619 25.05 -14.00 8.02
CA LYS A 619 26.00 -14.29 9.09
C LYS A 619 26.07 -15.79 9.37
N ASP A 620 27.25 -16.39 9.23
CA ASP A 620 27.47 -17.80 9.57
C ASP A 620 27.51 -18.01 11.09
N PRO A 621 26.73 -18.94 11.66
CA PRO A 621 26.69 -19.18 13.10
C PRO A 621 28.01 -19.65 13.71
N LYS A 622 28.84 -20.38 12.95
CA LYS A 622 30.12 -20.91 13.47
C LYS A 622 31.18 -19.82 13.58
N THR A 623 31.41 -19.10 12.49
CA THR A 623 32.51 -18.13 12.38
C THR A 623 32.12 -16.74 12.85
N GLN A 624 30.80 -16.45 12.93
CA GLN A 624 30.25 -15.12 13.17
C GLN A 624 30.62 -14.09 12.08
N LEU A 625 31.14 -14.54 10.93
CA LEU A 625 31.43 -13.71 9.77
C LEU A 625 30.24 -13.69 8.81
N ASN A 626 30.16 -12.63 8.01
CA ASN A 626 29.17 -12.50 6.94
C ASN A 626 29.73 -13.07 5.64
N PHE A 627 29.02 -14.01 5.03
CA PHE A 627 29.40 -14.60 3.75
C PHE A 627 28.38 -14.30 2.64
N PRO A 628 28.83 -14.21 1.37
CA PRO A 628 27.95 -14.02 0.23
C PRO A 628 26.85 -15.11 0.15
N MET A 629 25.62 -14.67 -0.08
CA MET A 629 24.48 -15.55 -0.38
C MET A 629 24.12 -15.51 -1.87
N GLU A 630 24.26 -14.33 -2.49
CA GLU A 630 23.99 -14.08 -3.90
C GLU A 630 25.07 -13.16 -4.46
N TRP A 631 25.57 -13.44 -5.67
CA TRP A 631 26.52 -12.59 -6.37
C TRP A 631 26.40 -12.73 -7.88
N THR A 632 26.91 -11.75 -8.61
CA THR A 632 27.02 -11.78 -10.07
C THR A 632 28.47 -11.73 -10.53
N VAL A 633 28.69 -12.20 -11.76
CA VAL A 633 29.98 -12.16 -12.44
C VAL A 633 29.76 -11.79 -13.90
N ASN A 634 30.52 -10.82 -14.40
CA ASN A 634 30.59 -10.56 -15.84
C ASN A 634 31.64 -11.48 -16.50
N PHE A 635 31.25 -12.15 -17.58
CA PHE A 635 32.14 -13.02 -18.35
C PHE A 635 31.98 -12.75 -19.84
N GLY A 636 33.00 -12.13 -20.44
CA GLY A 636 32.87 -11.57 -21.78
C GLY A 636 31.77 -10.51 -21.82
N LYS A 637 30.78 -10.68 -22.71
CA LYS A 637 29.58 -9.83 -22.80
C LYS A 637 28.42 -10.34 -21.96
N GLY A 638 28.48 -11.59 -21.49
CA GLY A 638 27.40 -12.22 -20.74
C GLY A 638 27.52 -12.02 -19.24
N LYS A 639 26.49 -12.52 -18.55
CA LYS A 639 26.30 -12.33 -17.13
C LYS A 639 25.99 -13.65 -16.46
N VAL A 640 26.58 -13.85 -15.29
CA VAL A 640 26.37 -15.03 -14.46
C VAL A 640 25.82 -14.56 -13.12
N TYR A 641 24.76 -15.20 -12.65
CA TYR A 641 24.24 -15.05 -11.30
C TYR A 641 24.46 -16.37 -10.55
N CYS A 642 24.97 -16.27 -9.33
CA CYS A 642 25.24 -17.40 -8.45
C CYS A 642 24.51 -17.18 -7.13
N SER A 643 24.01 -18.27 -6.56
CA SER A 643 23.27 -18.21 -5.30
C SER A 643 23.38 -19.54 -4.54
N THR A 644 23.39 -19.44 -3.21
CA THR A 644 23.41 -20.60 -2.30
C THR A 644 22.00 -21.11 -1.96
N TYR A 645 20.94 -20.44 -2.42
CA TYR A 645 19.56 -20.93 -2.27
C TYR A 645 19.33 -22.23 -3.05
N GLY A 646 18.29 -22.99 -2.69
CA GLY A 646 17.80 -24.10 -3.52
C GLY A 646 18.35 -25.50 -3.18
N HIS A 647 18.82 -25.72 -1.95
CA HIS A 647 19.25 -27.04 -1.51
C HIS A 647 18.10 -28.07 -1.52
N LEU A 648 18.23 -29.18 -2.25
CA LEU A 648 17.26 -30.28 -2.24
C LEU A 648 17.94 -31.65 -2.09
N TRP A 649 17.80 -32.26 -0.91
CA TRP A 649 18.38 -33.58 -0.66
C TRP A 649 17.50 -34.72 -1.18
N LYS A 650 18.07 -35.93 -1.27
CA LYS A 650 17.49 -37.13 -1.92
C LYS A 650 16.06 -37.48 -1.49
N ASN A 651 15.72 -37.27 -0.22
CA ASN A 651 14.45 -37.72 0.37
C ASN A 651 13.51 -36.56 0.76
N GLN A 652 13.72 -35.38 0.20
CA GLN A 652 12.90 -34.21 0.51
C GLN A 652 11.84 -34.01 -0.57
N ILE A 653 10.62 -33.71 -0.14
CA ILE A 653 9.50 -33.32 -1.01
C ILE A 653 9.10 -31.91 -0.58
N TRP A 654 9.17 -30.96 -1.50
CA TRP A 654 8.88 -29.53 -1.27
C TRP A 654 9.40 -28.99 0.08
N PRO A 655 10.72 -29.07 0.34
CA PRO A 655 11.29 -28.59 1.60
C PRO A 655 11.09 -27.07 1.75
N PRO A 656 11.22 -26.53 2.99
CA PRO A 656 11.00 -25.11 3.26
C PRO A 656 11.76 -24.15 2.33
N ASN A 657 13.02 -24.43 1.99
CA ASN A 657 13.77 -23.55 1.10
C ASN A 657 13.18 -23.43 -0.33
N MET A 658 12.62 -24.50 -0.89
CA MET A 658 11.94 -24.50 -2.21
C MET A 658 10.58 -23.80 -2.13
N ARG A 659 10.00 -23.74 -0.94
CA ARG A 659 8.74 -23.04 -0.65
C ARG A 659 8.96 -21.61 -0.18
N CYS A 660 10.20 -21.21 0.11
CA CYS A 660 10.51 -19.88 0.62
C CYS A 660 10.12 -18.82 -0.42
N ALA A 661 9.25 -17.88 -0.03
CA ALA A 661 8.79 -16.81 -0.92
C ALA A 661 9.96 -15.95 -1.43
N ALA A 662 10.98 -15.69 -0.59
CA ALA A 662 12.18 -14.99 -1.01
C ALA A 662 12.94 -15.73 -2.13
N PHE A 663 13.16 -17.04 -1.98
CA PHE A 663 13.82 -17.83 -3.02
C PHE A 663 13.03 -17.81 -4.34
N GLN A 664 11.72 -18.05 -4.28
CA GLN A 664 10.87 -18.08 -5.48
C GLN A 664 10.80 -16.72 -6.18
N GLN A 665 10.84 -15.61 -5.44
CA GLN A 665 10.87 -14.28 -6.05
C GLN A 665 12.27 -13.91 -6.58
N SER A 666 13.34 -14.27 -5.86
CA SER A 666 14.73 -14.02 -6.30
C SER A 666 15.05 -14.73 -7.61
N ILE A 667 14.64 -16.00 -7.77
CA ILE A 667 14.90 -16.73 -9.04
C ILE A 667 14.21 -16.07 -10.23
N VAL A 668 12.96 -15.63 -10.08
CA VAL A 668 12.21 -14.95 -11.15
C VAL A 668 12.96 -13.70 -11.61
N ARG A 669 13.36 -12.87 -10.66
CA ARG A 669 14.09 -11.63 -10.94
C ARG A 669 15.47 -11.90 -11.54
N ALA A 670 16.19 -12.90 -11.04
CA ALA A 670 17.48 -13.33 -11.57
C ALA A 670 17.37 -13.67 -13.06
N LEU A 671 16.36 -14.46 -13.44
CA LEU A 671 16.16 -14.85 -14.84
C LEU A 671 15.70 -13.69 -15.73
N GLN A 672 14.89 -12.76 -15.23
CA GLN A 672 14.55 -11.53 -15.95
C GLN A 672 15.81 -10.72 -16.25
N TRP A 673 16.65 -10.47 -15.25
CA TRP A 673 17.88 -9.71 -15.41
C TRP A 673 18.89 -10.39 -16.35
N LEU A 674 19.09 -11.71 -16.17
CA LEU A 674 20.02 -12.49 -16.99
C LEU A 674 19.59 -12.55 -18.45
N SER A 675 18.28 -12.59 -18.72
CA SER A 675 17.75 -12.58 -20.09
C SER A 675 17.73 -11.20 -20.75
N GLY A 676 18.16 -10.16 -20.05
CA GLY A 676 18.13 -8.77 -20.53
C GLY A 676 16.73 -8.13 -20.48
N ASN A 677 15.75 -8.79 -19.88
CA ASN A 677 14.43 -8.23 -19.66
C ASN A 677 14.44 -7.25 -18.46
N ALA A 678 13.45 -6.36 -18.41
CA ALA A 678 13.24 -5.54 -17.23
C ALA A 678 12.96 -6.44 -16.02
N VAL A 679 13.66 -6.19 -14.92
CA VAL A 679 13.38 -6.86 -13.65
C VAL A 679 12.13 -6.23 -13.07
N GLU A 680 11.19 -7.07 -12.64
CA GLU A 680 10.01 -6.56 -11.94
C GLU A 680 10.42 -5.97 -10.61
N ASN A 681 9.95 -4.75 -10.36
CA ASN A 681 10.22 -4.06 -9.12
C ASN A 681 9.16 -4.31 -8.04
N TYR A 682 8.05 -4.96 -8.40
CA TYR A 682 7.01 -5.38 -7.46
C TYR A 682 7.53 -6.50 -6.56
N VAL A 683 7.41 -6.31 -5.25
CA VAL A 683 7.69 -7.32 -4.24
C VAL A 683 6.35 -7.88 -3.77
N GLU A 684 6.21 -9.20 -3.79
CA GLU A 684 4.92 -9.80 -3.45
C GLU A 684 4.61 -9.52 -1.97
N PRO A 685 3.33 -9.39 -1.57
CA PRO A 685 2.98 -9.10 -0.18
C PRO A 685 3.37 -10.22 0.77
N ASP A 686 3.62 -11.42 0.23
CA ASP A 686 4.12 -12.59 0.93
C ASP A 686 5.66 -12.67 0.99
N PHE A 687 6.38 -11.62 0.57
CA PHE A 687 7.83 -11.59 0.72
C PHE A 687 8.23 -11.54 2.21
N PRO A 688 9.21 -12.35 2.66
CA PRO A 688 9.55 -12.43 4.08
C PRO A 688 10.09 -11.11 4.64
N THR A 689 9.86 -10.89 5.94
CA THR A 689 10.42 -9.75 6.69
C THR A 689 11.73 -10.16 7.37
N SER A 690 12.37 -9.24 8.08
CA SER A 690 13.52 -9.54 8.95
C SER A 690 13.15 -10.32 10.22
N GLU A 691 11.86 -10.61 10.45
CA GLU A 691 11.37 -11.22 11.70
C GLU A 691 10.89 -12.66 11.50
N SER A 692 10.42 -13.02 10.31
CA SER A 692 9.85 -14.34 10.05
C SER A 692 10.03 -14.80 8.61
N THR A 693 10.07 -16.12 8.44
CA THR A 693 9.98 -16.76 7.13
C THR A 693 8.55 -16.74 6.61
N VAL A 694 8.40 -16.74 5.28
CA VAL A 694 7.13 -16.99 4.60
C VAL A 694 7.31 -18.15 3.62
N LEU A 695 6.45 -19.16 3.74
CA LEU A 695 6.47 -20.36 2.90
C LEU A 695 5.21 -20.42 2.05
N ARG A 696 5.37 -20.42 0.73
CA ARG A 696 4.30 -20.68 -0.23
C ARG A 696 3.83 -22.13 -0.16
N ALA A 697 2.62 -22.40 -0.63
CA ALA A 697 2.12 -23.76 -0.75
C ALA A 697 3.01 -24.58 -1.70
N ALA A 698 3.02 -25.91 -1.51
CA ALA A 698 3.62 -26.80 -2.50
C ALA A 698 2.82 -26.73 -3.81
N ILE A 699 3.51 -26.68 -4.95
CA ILE A 699 2.87 -26.73 -6.26
C ILE A 699 2.71 -28.20 -6.63
N LEU A 700 1.60 -28.78 -6.20
CA LEU A 700 1.21 -30.15 -6.50
C LEU A 700 0.47 -30.19 -7.84
N ASP A 701 0.57 -31.33 -8.54
CA ASP A 701 -0.14 -31.55 -9.81
C ASP A 701 -1.64 -31.76 -9.61
#